data_AF-A0A0S4J3X9-F1
#
_entry.id   AF-A0A0S4J3X9-F1
#
_cell.length_a   1.000
_cell.length_b   1.000
_cell.length_c   1.000
_cell.angle_alpha   90.00
_cell.angle_beta   90.00
_cell.angle_gamma   90.00
#
_symmetry.space_group_name_H-M   'P 1'
#
loop_
_entity.id
_entity.type
_entity.pdbx_description
1 polymer ?
#
loop_
_entity_poly.entity_id
_entity_poly.type
_entity_poly.pdbx_seq_one_letter_code
_entity_poly.pdbx_strand_id
1 'polypeptide(L)'
;MKLLHSSLGVTLHFLLCNIISVAAILFVGSSSASVVIYVPCGQSTIYGPVLALNTTLLLSGCNASPNGTTLNVKFNSSSSARFGLFIVVEHSNRVVVLIQSAPSRVNVTNLNVIFRNITNDVDNRSTPLTSAMFRIADCSIVVNPSVIVSDVRQARNTSLVRFNYVDGVSGLSLVVANVTSLSTYPVVYFDTITTVMADSSILLSNVTFQSVKSLSFAAMIEVDNTAQPVIAVARTNISVVSCILGGSGVNLFAIVLDGAHVVQHSQIVVAGLQAQVSAANLAGGLLVRNSFVGRTSLRLSNYSCTASRVTTAVVLIQNATLADSTALTIHAVTISRAATTTLGLYVISSSVIASSIALSNVSFSAASIGTALYVFFTRYDASLPLPPSFIKVNVTMSRCQATSEQSIALYLDNASLFNTCMLMDSIVTAATSQYNPIFFSGDASLASNIILSVRDSYLVGAFPILLSSLDIDDSTIFVTASTLRTTKSAYYQNDATSALRFYFTDVTNTNITVTNTDVIGVPSGANAASSVDFSYSTLERVTATVVWTSLTTCGSILKSVSSTITNSSILRIQVLENITTPSLFPFSLVDTSFVMLSSSSTIQVLLPPQVQIVTNGTSLVALISLATMTVMDSSVFLISSGAIGDDSGGGGGGGGGGGALSHISWTDSTLWISNPVVSQGSSITLSRLKVSSNVSVVTIATTTDAPLAGDWSLALALVICTFVQVNAQSVSSWQFMSLTTSNVNGVAAAAMTATINITQCSFSTPWAPLFSTSLVRLPQATTNISSLTLYADQLWLYGLSSFIVFDDDDDNHSDSSSNFTTPPLVVASVTLRCGWWGRHPFTSSLSPIVYAMRGQLLRGPMSAIGPTTQIVSSPVTQVWWSSTKDFPQCGSEESNQRAGGSWSLTSSSSAKMSATLNHPPYLSSTSTRSESIQSPVVKSNTLSMSPEGMVRTTTSVTATVVTRSHSTSRSKTKKDATVTVSPQGTLTWSTLSPPYSSTTSLSSSFSASSSYVSALSTHTVDGSPSGHSQTLRPTFTLSSSRSDSSGSTTSVSAEPSATKWQLLATASASPSVAPQTSNSMDTSSTRTATLKHSLTPSSSTPSATNPRTTRTYDAVVTPSRSLAVAMVNIALDAPAVLQAAAFIAT
;
A
#
# COMPACT_ATOMS: atom_id res chain seq x y z
N MET A 1 -9.83 25.22 12.32
CA MET A 1 -9.69 26.62 12.78
C MET A 1 -8.46 26.89 13.64
N LYS A 2 -8.16 26.17 14.74
CA LYS A 2 -7.01 26.48 15.62
C LYS A 2 -5.64 26.65 14.92
N LEU A 3 -5.34 25.84 13.89
CA LEU A 3 -4.12 25.96 13.06
C LEU A 3 -4.06 27.22 12.17
N LEU A 4 -5.20 27.77 11.74
CA LEU A 4 -5.22 29.02 10.97
C LEU A 4 -4.97 30.23 11.89
N HIS A 5 -5.55 30.21 13.09
CA HIS A 5 -5.28 31.24 14.11
C HIS A 5 -3.82 31.22 14.58
N SER A 6 -3.17 30.05 14.70
CA SER A 6 -1.73 30.01 15.02
C SER A 6 -0.87 30.51 13.86
N SER A 7 -1.17 30.15 12.61
CA SER A 7 -0.42 30.64 11.45
C SER A 7 -0.45 32.17 11.36
N LEU A 8 -1.65 32.77 11.39
CA LEU A 8 -1.83 34.21 11.25
C LEU A 8 -1.34 34.97 12.51
N GLY A 9 -1.60 34.43 13.70
CA GLY A 9 -1.12 35.00 14.96
C GLY A 9 0.40 34.98 15.10
N VAL A 10 1.08 33.90 14.66
CA VAL A 10 2.54 33.82 14.67
C VAL A 10 3.15 34.75 13.62
N THR A 11 2.62 34.82 12.40
CA THR A 11 3.14 35.75 11.39
C THR A 11 2.93 37.21 11.80
N LEU A 12 1.77 37.54 12.39
CA LEU A 12 1.50 38.86 12.96
C LEU A 12 2.43 39.18 14.15
N HIS A 13 2.68 38.21 15.04
CA HIS A 13 3.57 38.37 16.18
C HIS A 13 5.03 38.54 15.73
N PHE A 14 5.51 37.78 14.74
CA PHE A 14 6.82 38.02 14.12
C PHE A 14 6.89 39.37 13.42
N LEU A 15 5.84 39.80 12.70
CA LEU A 15 5.80 41.12 12.08
C LEU A 15 5.86 42.23 13.15
N LEU A 16 5.07 42.12 14.23
CA LEU A 16 5.09 43.06 15.35
C LEU A 16 6.44 43.05 16.07
N CYS A 17 7.00 41.90 16.40
CA CYS A 17 8.31 41.81 17.03
C CYS A 17 9.44 42.34 16.13
N ASN A 18 9.35 42.17 14.81
CA ASN A 18 10.29 42.76 13.86
C ASN A 18 10.09 44.28 13.75
N ILE A 19 8.85 44.78 13.69
CA ILE A 19 8.54 46.22 13.70
C ILE A 19 9.04 46.85 15.01
N ILE A 20 8.78 46.23 16.15
CA ILE A 20 9.22 46.68 17.48
C ILE A 20 10.75 46.62 17.58
N SER A 21 11.41 45.57 17.08
CA SER A 21 12.88 45.45 17.12
C SER A 21 13.54 46.47 16.18
N VAL A 22 13.05 46.64 14.96
CA VAL A 22 13.54 47.65 14.01
C VAL A 22 13.31 49.05 14.58
N ALA A 23 12.13 49.34 15.14
CA ALA A 23 11.85 50.61 15.81
C ALA A 23 12.77 50.83 17.02
N ALA A 24 12.92 49.85 17.90
CA ALA A 24 13.79 49.95 19.08
C ALA A 24 15.27 50.18 18.68
N ILE A 25 15.79 49.46 17.68
CA ILE A 25 17.17 49.64 17.20
C ILE A 25 17.33 51.01 16.52
N LEU A 26 16.33 51.50 15.78
CA LEU A 26 16.31 52.87 15.24
C LEU A 26 16.26 53.94 16.37
N PHE A 27 15.57 53.67 17.48
CA PHE A 27 15.52 54.59 18.63
C PHE A 27 16.78 54.57 19.50
N VAL A 28 17.57 53.49 19.53
CA VAL A 28 18.85 53.40 20.25
C VAL A 28 19.94 54.29 19.63
N GLY A 29 19.76 54.80 18.41
CA GLY A 29 20.76 55.60 17.68
C GLY A 29 21.03 57.03 18.18
N SER A 30 20.50 57.48 19.33
CA SER A 30 20.55 58.90 19.74
C SER A 30 21.24 59.24 21.07
N SER A 31 21.68 58.26 21.88
CA SER A 31 22.35 58.53 23.16
C SER A 31 23.88 58.44 23.09
N SER A 32 24.54 59.60 22.95
CA SER A 32 25.96 59.84 23.26
C SER A 32 27.01 58.97 22.54
N ALA A 33 27.21 59.21 21.24
CA ALA A 33 28.51 59.00 20.62
C ALA A 33 29.52 60.02 21.19
N SER A 34 30.73 59.57 21.56
CA SER A 34 31.75 60.46 22.15
C SER A 34 32.54 61.22 21.09
N VAL A 35 32.77 60.59 19.93
CA VAL A 35 33.53 61.11 18.80
C VAL A 35 32.93 60.57 17.50
N VAL A 36 32.65 61.45 16.53
CA VAL A 36 32.29 61.06 15.15
C VAL A 36 33.52 61.28 14.26
N ILE A 37 33.91 60.26 13.51
CA ILE A 37 35.04 60.29 12.57
C ILE A 37 34.49 60.04 11.16
N TYR A 38 34.73 61.00 10.26
CA TYR A 38 34.38 60.87 8.86
C TYR A 38 35.43 60.05 8.11
N VAL A 39 34.99 59.00 7.43
CA VAL A 39 35.85 58.12 6.63
C VAL A 39 35.97 58.68 5.21
N PRO A 40 37.17 58.93 4.67
CA PRO A 40 37.33 59.52 3.34
C PRO A 40 36.98 58.53 2.24
N CYS A 41 36.24 59.01 1.23
CA CYS A 41 35.89 58.23 0.04
C CYS A 41 37.10 57.94 -0.86
N GLY A 42 37.03 56.85 -1.64
CA GLY A 42 37.99 56.55 -2.72
C GLY A 42 39.30 55.90 -2.29
N GLN A 43 39.46 55.61 -0.99
CA GLN A 43 40.70 55.08 -0.41
C GLN A 43 40.45 53.85 0.44
N SER A 44 41.53 53.09 0.68
CA SER A 44 41.56 52.08 1.74
C SER A 44 42.13 52.71 3.00
N THR A 45 41.33 52.77 4.06
CA THR A 45 41.71 53.39 5.34
C THR A 45 41.76 52.35 6.45
N ILE A 46 42.73 52.50 7.35
CA ILE A 46 42.89 51.65 8.53
C ILE A 46 42.69 52.51 9.77
N TYR A 47 41.71 52.16 10.60
CA TYR A 47 41.46 52.79 11.90
C TYR A 47 41.82 51.83 13.03
N GLY A 48 42.49 52.34 14.06
CA GLY A 48 43.02 51.56 15.17
C GLY A 48 44.56 51.59 15.24
N PRO A 49 45.18 50.79 16.12
CA PRO A 49 44.54 49.74 16.92
C PRO A 49 43.77 50.26 18.14
N VAL A 50 44.04 51.49 18.60
CA VAL A 50 43.39 52.12 19.75
C VAL A 50 42.33 53.12 19.28
N LEU A 51 41.07 52.87 19.62
CA LEU A 51 39.93 53.77 19.37
C LEU A 51 39.15 53.99 20.69
N ALA A 52 38.50 55.15 20.79
CA ALA A 52 37.70 55.54 21.96
C ALA A 52 36.36 54.78 22.03
N LEU A 53 35.87 54.53 23.24
CA LEU A 53 34.54 53.94 23.46
C LEU A 53 33.44 54.82 22.85
N ASN A 54 32.47 54.18 22.18
CA ASN A 54 31.37 54.84 21.46
C ASN A 54 31.86 55.82 20.38
N THR A 55 32.97 55.48 19.71
CA THR A 55 33.37 56.13 18.44
C THR A 55 32.34 55.78 17.37
N THR A 56 31.96 56.75 16.54
CA THR A 56 31.15 56.53 15.33
C THR A 56 31.99 56.77 14.09
N LEU A 57 32.18 55.73 13.27
CA LEU A 57 32.80 55.83 11.95
C LEU A 57 31.71 56.06 10.90
N LEU A 58 31.65 57.26 10.33
CA LEU A 58 30.64 57.66 9.36
C LEU A 58 31.24 57.73 7.94
N LEU A 59 30.71 56.92 7.03
CA LEU A 59 31.06 56.87 5.62
C LEU A 59 29.83 57.23 4.79
N SER A 60 29.78 58.42 4.19
CA SER A 60 28.58 58.89 3.48
C SER A 60 28.92 59.64 2.19
N GLY A 61 28.05 59.50 1.17
CA GLY A 61 28.15 60.24 -0.09
C GLY A 61 29.21 59.74 -1.09
N CYS A 62 29.78 58.55 -0.90
CA CYS A 62 30.92 58.06 -1.69
C CYS A 62 30.53 57.52 -3.09
N ASN A 63 29.89 58.35 -3.90
CA ASN A 63 29.36 57.97 -5.20
C ASN A 63 30.40 57.97 -6.34
N ALA A 64 31.40 58.86 -6.26
CA ALA A 64 32.41 59.09 -7.31
C ALA A 64 33.75 58.36 -7.04
N SER A 65 33.70 57.15 -6.46
CA SER A 65 34.87 56.42 -5.98
C SER A 65 35.31 55.32 -6.99
N PRO A 66 36.23 55.57 -7.94
CA PRO A 66 36.53 54.63 -9.02
C PRO A 66 37.05 53.27 -8.51
N ASN A 67 37.96 53.29 -7.52
CA ASN A 67 38.59 52.09 -6.94
C ASN A 67 37.75 51.44 -5.82
N GLY A 68 36.63 52.07 -5.42
CA GLY A 68 35.90 51.75 -4.19
C GLY A 68 36.51 52.33 -2.92
N THR A 69 35.76 52.24 -1.81
CA THR A 69 36.21 52.69 -0.48
C THR A 69 36.28 51.49 0.45
N THR A 70 37.42 51.31 1.13
CA THR A 70 37.59 50.23 2.10
C THR A 70 37.86 50.82 3.48
N LEU A 71 37.04 50.43 4.45
CA LEU A 71 37.21 50.75 5.87
C LEU A 71 37.70 49.49 6.59
N ASN A 72 38.95 49.50 7.07
CA ASN A 72 39.49 48.42 7.89
C ASN A 72 39.64 48.90 9.35
N VAL A 73 38.82 48.36 10.25
CA VAL A 73 38.91 48.63 11.69
C VAL A 73 39.70 47.51 12.34
N LYS A 74 40.87 47.84 12.88
CA LYS A 74 41.72 46.91 13.60
C LYS A 74 41.62 47.15 15.11
N PHE A 75 41.38 46.09 15.86
CA PHE A 75 41.44 46.11 17.32
C PHE A 75 42.68 45.39 17.85
N ASN A 76 43.21 45.91 18.96
CA ASN A 76 44.08 45.17 19.86
C ASN A 76 43.45 45.13 21.27
N SER A 77 44.15 44.51 22.24
CA SER A 77 43.68 44.37 23.62
C SER A 77 43.54 45.70 24.39
N SER A 78 44.19 46.79 23.95
CA SER A 78 44.09 48.12 24.59
C SER A 78 43.01 49.02 23.98
N SER A 79 42.35 48.61 22.89
CA SER A 79 41.27 49.39 22.27
C SER A 79 40.04 49.44 23.17
N SER A 80 39.50 50.64 23.43
CA SER A 80 38.25 50.81 24.19
C SER A 80 36.99 50.67 23.34
N ALA A 81 37.08 50.97 22.04
CA ALA A 81 36.02 50.75 21.05
C ALA A 81 35.59 49.28 20.90
N ARG A 82 36.39 48.31 21.37
CA ARG A 82 35.98 46.89 21.45
C ARG A 82 34.81 46.65 22.41
N PHE A 83 34.41 47.64 23.20
CA PHE A 83 33.24 47.58 24.09
C PHE A 83 32.03 48.41 23.61
N GLY A 84 32.18 49.09 22.46
CA GLY A 84 31.16 49.93 21.85
C GLY A 84 31.74 50.69 20.66
N LEU A 85 31.31 50.32 19.46
CA LEU A 85 31.70 50.95 18.19
C LEU A 85 30.46 51.08 17.31
N PHE A 86 30.28 52.25 16.71
CA PHE A 86 29.24 52.51 15.72
C PHE A 86 29.90 52.68 14.34
N ILE A 87 29.37 52.03 13.32
CA ILE A 87 29.76 52.22 11.92
C ILE A 87 28.49 52.52 11.13
N VAL A 88 28.46 53.65 10.43
CA VAL A 88 27.32 54.08 9.63
C VAL A 88 27.81 54.32 8.21
N VAL A 89 27.25 53.58 7.25
CA VAL A 89 27.57 53.66 5.82
C VAL A 89 26.30 53.99 5.06
N GLU A 90 26.23 55.16 4.43
CA GLU A 90 25.02 55.58 3.71
C GLU A 90 25.32 56.21 2.35
N HIS A 91 24.36 56.16 1.42
CA HIS A 91 24.38 56.94 0.18
C HIS A 91 25.71 56.83 -0.60
N SER A 92 26.24 55.60 -0.70
CA SER A 92 27.63 55.36 -1.10
C SER A 92 27.75 54.18 -2.06
N ASN A 93 28.75 54.25 -2.95
CA ASN A 93 29.03 53.19 -3.90
C ASN A 93 30.32 52.45 -3.53
N ARG A 94 30.41 51.18 -3.96
CA ARG A 94 31.66 50.40 -3.98
C ARG A 94 32.35 50.19 -2.61
N VAL A 95 31.57 50.11 -1.52
CA VAL A 95 32.08 50.04 -0.14
C VAL A 95 32.46 48.61 0.28
N VAL A 96 33.52 48.51 1.10
CA VAL A 96 33.85 47.34 1.94
C VAL A 96 34.16 47.83 3.36
N VAL A 97 33.58 47.18 4.37
CA VAL A 97 33.92 47.35 5.79
C VAL A 97 34.44 46.02 6.34
N LEU A 98 35.64 46.05 6.90
CA LEU A 98 36.34 44.92 7.48
C LEU A 98 36.68 45.24 8.93
N ILE A 99 36.24 44.39 9.86
CA ILE A 99 36.60 44.44 11.27
C ILE A 99 37.53 43.26 11.55
N GLN A 100 38.71 43.53 12.08
CA GLN A 100 39.72 42.52 12.39
C GLN A 100 40.35 42.73 13.76
N SER A 101 40.76 41.64 14.39
CA SER A 101 41.66 41.68 15.54
C SER A 101 43.10 41.42 15.07
N ALA A 102 44.05 42.25 15.49
CA ALA A 102 45.47 42.03 15.21
C ALA A 102 46.38 42.69 16.26
N PRO A 103 47.46 42.04 16.72
CA PRO A 103 47.96 40.72 16.31
C PRO A 103 47.33 39.53 17.06
N SER A 104 46.64 39.76 18.17
CA SER A 104 45.93 38.73 18.95
C SER A 104 44.42 38.81 18.75
N ARG A 105 43.71 37.69 18.89
CA ARG A 105 42.22 37.66 18.88
C ARG A 105 41.68 38.37 20.13
N VAL A 106 40.78 39.34 19.96
CA VAL A 106 40.11 40.04 21.07
C VAL A 106 38.60 39.86 21.01
N ASN A 107 37.96 40.04 22.17
CA ASN A 107 36.50 40.13 22.24
C ASN A 107 36.04 41.51 21.77
N VAL A 108 34.98 41.52 20.97
CA VAL A 108 34.29 42.73 20.47
C VAL A 108 32.86 42.66 20.99
N THR A 109 32.38 43.73 21.64
CA THR A 109 31.06 43.77 22.26
C THR A 109 30.34 45.07 21.93
N ASN A 110 29.00 45.01 21.81
CA ASN A 110 28.13 46.15 21.48
C ASN A 110 28.54 46.89 20.18
N LEU A 111 28.91 46.12 19.16
CA LEU A 111 29.18 46.64 17.81
C LEU A 111 27.85 46.98 17.11
N ASN A 112 27.68 48.20 16.63
CA ASN A 112 26.52 48.59 15.82
C ASN A 112 26.98 49.00 14.41
N VAL A 113 26.41 48.39 13.37
CA VAL A 113 26.77 48.63 11.97
C VAL A 113 25.50 48.84 11.15
N ILE A 114 25.41 49.96 10.45
CA ILE A 114 24.27 50.32 9.60
C ILE A 114 24.78 50.57 8.17
N PHE A 115 24.20 49.87 7.20
CA PHE A 115 24.35 50.13 5.78
C PHE A 115 23.00 50.53 5.18
N ARG A 116 22.95 51.65 4.47
CA ARG A 116 21.72 52.14 3.83
C ARG A 116 21.97 52.75 2.46
N ASN A 117 21.16 52.39 1.46
CA ASN A 117 21.24 52.96 0.10
C ASN A 117 22.65 52.82 -0.50
N ILE A 118 23.08 51.57 -0.69
CA ILE A 118 24.44 51.21 -1.13
C ILE A 118 24.39 50.50 -2.49
N THR A 119 25.20 50.95 -3.45
CA THR A 119 25.40 50.22 -4.71
C THR A 119 26.82 49.68 -4.82
N ASN A 120 26.94 48.35 -4.80
CA ASN A 120 28.22 47.64 -4.87
C ASN A 120 28.33 46.93 -6.23
N ASP A 121 28.67 47.71 -7.25
CA ASP A 121 28.77 47.28 -8.65
C ASP A 121 30.08 46.53 -8.97
N VAL A 122 30.10 45.89 -10.15
CA VAL A 122 31.14 44.97 -10.64
C VAL A 122 32.37 45.71 -11.20
N ASP A 123 32.24 47.00 -11.48
CA ASP A 123 33.01 47.72 -12.50
C ASP A 123 34.41 48.19 -12.03
N ASN A 124 35.13 47.33 -11.30
CA ASN A 124 36.45 47.63 -10.75
C ASN A 124 37.57 47.16 -11.70
N ARG A 125 38.07 48.09 -12.53
CA ARG A 125 39.12 47.83 -13.53
C ARG A 125 40.55 47.81 -12.96
N SER A 126 40.74 48.08 -11.66
CA SER A 126 42.06 48.30 -11.06
C SER A 126 42.39 47.37 -9.89
N THR A 127 41.42 46.97 -9.06
CA THR A 127 41.65 46.04 -7.92
C THR A 127 40.45 45.12 -7.65
N PRO A 128 40.60 43.79 -7.64
CA PRO A 128 39.52 42.89 -7.24
C PRO A 128 39.31 42.96 -5.72
N LEU A 129 38.25 43.66 -5.28
CA LEU A 129 37.80 43.62 -3.89
C LEU A 129 37.12 42.27 -3.62
N THR A 130 37.91 41.28 -3.20
CA THR A 130 37.51 39.89 -2.93
C THR A 130 36.80 39.67 -1.59
N SER A 131 36.63 40.71 -0.78
CA SER A 131 35.93 40.64 0.51
C SER A 131 34.41 40.77 0.37
N ALA A 132 33.69 40.29 1.38
CA ALA A 132 32.29 40.63 1.60
C ALA A 132 32.13 42.16 1.84
N MET A 133 30.95 42.71 1.57
CA MET A 133 30.66 44.14 1.80
C MET A 133 30.84 44.51 3.27
N PHE A 134 30.36 43.67 4.18
CA PHE A 134 30.67 43.70 5.60
C PHE A 134 31.33 42.39 6.02
N ARG A 135 32.46 42.47 6.72
CA ARG A 135 33.18 41.31 7.22
C ARG A 135 33.68 41.53 8.64
N ILE A 136 33.39 40.59 9.54
CA ILE A 136 34.11 40.44 10.81
C ILE A 136 35.02 39.23 10.69
N ALA A 137 36.29 39.40 11.00
CA ALA A 137 37.27 38.32 10.94
C ALA A 137 38.26 38.35 12.12
N ASP A 138 38.86 37.18 12.38
CA ASP A 138 40.01 37.02 13.29
C ASP A 138 39.76 37.49 14.74
N CYS A 139 38.49 37.61 15.16
CA CYS A 139 38.08 38.00 16.50
C CYS A 139 37.94 36.77 17.40
N SER A 140 37.98 36.95 18.73
CA SER A 140 37.66 35.86 19.64
C SER A 140 36.14 35.75 19.79
N ILE A 141 35.54 36.41 20.79
CA ILE A 141 34.08 36.40 20.96
C ILE A 141 33.47 37.73 20.53
N VAL A 142 32.42 37.69 19.70
CA VAL A 142 31.61 38.85 19.30
C VAL A 142 30.28 38.82 20.06
N VAL A 143 30.02 39.79 20.94
CA VAL A 143 28.83 39.83 21.82
C VAL A 143 27.95 41.03 21.53
N ASN A 144 26.64 40.83 21.43
CA ASN A 144 25.64 41.85 21.08
C ASN A 144 25.97 42.67 19.81
N PRO A 145 26.45 42.09 18.69
CA PRO A 145 26.56 42.83 17.44
C PRO A 145 25.17 43.12 16.84
N SER A 146 24.90 44.37 16.51
CA SER A 146 23.73 44.82 15.76
C SER A 146 24.17 45.22 14.35
N VAL A 147 23.64 44.56 13.32
CA VAL A 147 24.01 44.78 11.91
C VAL A 147 22.73 44.98 11.10
N ILE A 148 22.52 46.17 10.58
CA ILE A 148 21.41 46.51 9.68
C ILE A 148 21.96 46.77 8.29
N VAL A 149 21.36 46.14 7.29
CA VAL A 149 21.67 46.36 5.87
C VAL A 149 20.36 46.58 5.13
N SER A 150 20.08 47.82 4.71
CA SER A 150 18.87 48.15 3.94
C SER A 150 19.17 48.79 2.59
N ASP A 151 18.30 48.50 1.62
CA ASP A 151 18.27 49.19 0.32
C ASP A 151 19.63 49.06 -0.42
N VAL A 152 20.12 47.82 -0.55
CA VAL A 152 21.45 47.53 -1.11
C VAL A 152 21.36 46.77 -2.43
N ARG A 153 22.12 47.23 -3.43
CA ARG A 153 22.34 46.53 -4.70
C ARG A 153 23.77 45.98 -4.77
N GLN A 154 23.95 44.72 -4.41
CA GLN A 154 25.20 43.98 -4.48
C GLN A 154 25.29 43.26 -5.83
N ALA A 155 26.15 43.71 -6.74
CA ALA A 155 26.45 42.99 -7.98
C ALA A 155 27.83 42.30 -7.96
N ARG A 156 28.65 42.56 -6.94
CA ARG A 156 29.92 41.86 -6.74
C ARG A 156 29.71 40.41 -6.34
N ASN A 157 30.55 39.55 -6.89
CA ASN A 157 30.58 38.11 -6.63
C ASN A 157 31.27 37.77 -5.28
N THR A 158 30.76 38.35 -4.20
CA THR A 158 31.14 38.12 -2.80
C THR A 158 29.89 38.19 -1.91
N SER A 159 29.98 37.75 -0.65
CA SER A 159 28.89 37.86 0.32
C SER A 159 28.56 39.31 0.68
N LEU A 160 27.34 39.55 1.16
CA LEU A 160 26.98 40.85 1.72
C LEU A 160 27.51 40.99 3.14
N VAL A 161 27.28 39.99 3.98
CA VAL A 161 27.75 39.89 5.36
C VAL A 161 28.53 38.58 5.54
N ARG A 162 29.73 38.64 6.09
CA ARG A 162 30.52 37.45 6.45
C ARG A 162 31.09 37.54 7.87
N PHE A 163 30.89 36.49 8.65
CA PHE A 163 31.62 36.26 9.89
C PHE A 163 32.57 35.10 9.64
N ASN A 164 33.89 35.30 9.79
CA ASN A 164 34.80 34.17 9.65
C ASN A 164 36.08 34.16 10.48
N TYR A 165 36.51 32.98 10.91
CA TYR A 165 37.58 32.80 11.90
C TYR A 165 37.29 33.54 13.22
N VAL A 166 36.04 33.43 13.68
CA VAL A 166 35.56 33.98 14.95
C VAL A 166 35.40 32.84 15.95
N ASP A 167 35.87 32.97 17.18
CA ASP A 167 35.71 31.87 18.14
C ASP A 167 34.23 31.67 18.51
N GLY A 168 33.49 32.73 18.79
CA GLY A 168 32.04 32.64 19.07
C GLY A 168 31.27 33.93 18.81
N VAL A 169 29.97 33.80 18.56
CA VAL A 169 29.03 34.91 18.35
C VAL A 169 27.86 34.75 19.33
N SER A 170 27.50 35.81 20.04
CA SER A 170 26.36 35.81 20.96
C SER A 170 25.57 37.11 20.86
N GLY A 171 24.24 37.04 20.92
CA GLY A 171 23.39 38.23 20.87
C GLY A 171 23.38 38.96 19.52
N LEU A 172 23.70 38.28 18.41
CA LEU A 172 23.71 38.92 17.08
C LEU A 172 22.30 39.29 16.66
N SER A 173 22.07 40.58 16.37
CA SER A 173 20.89 41.05 15.66
C SER A 173 21.29 41.45 14.24
N LEU A 174 20.92 40.65 13.25
CA LEU A 174 21.24 40.88 11.84
C LEU A 174 19.94 41.05 11.04
N VAL A 175 19.75 42.24 10.45
CA VAL A 175 18.59 42.54 9.59
C VAL A 175 19.09 42.94 8.20
N VAL A 176 18.67 42.19 7.18
CA VAL A 176 18.97 42.44 5.77
C VAL A 176 17.66 42.66 5.03
N ALA A 177 17.39 43.88 4.56
CA ALA A 177 16.11 44.29 4.00
C ALA A 177 16.25 44.98 2.63
N ASN A 178 15.32 44.73 1.71
CA ASN A 178 15.30 45.38 0.38
C ASN A 178 16.64 45.23 -0.37
N VAL A 179 17.20 44.02 -0.41
CA VAL A 179 18.53 43.77 -1.02
C VAL A 179 18.39 43.02 -2.33
N THR A 180 19.05 43.49 -3.38
CA THR A 180 19.29 42.71 -4.61
C THR A 180 20.74 42.27 -4.64
N SER A 181 20.99 40.96 -4.62
CA SER A 181 22.32 40.36 -4.60
C SER A 181 22.51 39.43 -5.81
N LEU A 182 23.53 39.72 -6.62
CA LEU A 182 23.90 38.98 -7.82
C LEU A 182 25.31 38.41 -7.60
N SER A 183 25.39 37.19 -7.04
CA SER A 183 26.63 36.61 -6.50
C SER A 183 26.56 35.09 -6.42
N THR A 184 27.69 34.39 -6.55
CA THR A 184 27.80 32.95 -6.24
C THR A 184 27.91 32.65 -4.75
N TYR A 185 28.22 33.66 -3.94
CA TYR A 185 28.39 33.50 -2.48
C TYR A 185 27.09 33.84 -1.75
N PRO A 186 26.86 33.26 -0.55
CA PRO A 186 25.70 33.58 0.27
C PRO A 186 25.59 35.07 0.59
N VAL A 187 24.36 35.57 0.68
CA VAL A 187 24.09 36.94 1.16
C VAL A 187 24.65 37.09 2.58
N VAL A 188 24.32 36.16 3.46
CA VAL A 188 24.91 36.04 4.80
C VAL A 188 25.67 34.74 4.91
N TYR A 189 26.97 34.83 5.23
CA TYR A 189 27.85 33.67 5.34
C TYR A 189 28.51 33.58 6.72
N PHE A 190 28.23 32.50 7.43
CA PHE A 190 28.92 32.12 8.67
C PHE A 190 29.88 30.98 8.34
N ASP A 191 31.18 31.26 8.44
CA ASP A 191 32.27 30.41 7.97
C ASP A 191 33.29 30.25 9.09
N THR A 192 33.56 29.03 9.55
CA THR A 192 34.57 28.79 10.58
C THR A 192 34.31 29.63 11.85
N ILE A 193 33.15 29.39 12.49
CA ILE A 193 32.92 29.76 13.89
C ILE A 193 33.34 28.55 14.75
N THR A 194 34.22 28.72 15.73
CA THR A 194 34.87 27.55 16.37
C THR A 194 34.14 27.01 17.61
N THR A 195 33.23 27.78 18.22
CA THR A 195 32.52 27.38 19.46
C THR A 195 31.00 27.43 19.33
N VAL A 196 30.40 28.63 19.22
CA VAL A 196 28.95 28.82 19.39
C VAL A 196 28.42 30.03 18.61
N MET A 197 27.21 29.90 18.07
CA MET A 197 26.33 31.02 17.73
C MET A 197 25.12 30.96 18.66
N ALA A 198 25.02 31.87 19.63
CA ALA A 198 24.02 31.86 20.69
C ALA A 198 23.11 33.10 20.68
N ASP A 199 21.87 32.96 21.15
CA ASP A 199 20.97 34.07 21.48
C ASP A 199 20.79 35.10 20.35
N SER A 200 20.83 34.61 19.10
CA SER A 200 20.95 35.46 17.90
C SER A 200 19.65 35.50 17.10
N SER A 201 19.45 36.58 16.34
CA SER A 201 18.29 36.80 15.48
C SER A 201 18.77 37.32 14.12
N ILE A 202 18.59 36.51 13.08
CA ILE A 202 19.02 36.79 11.70
C ILE A 202 17.76 36.84 10.83
N LEU A 203 17.47 37.99 10.23
CA LEU A 203 16.32 38.22 9.37
C LEU A 203 16.76 38.72 8.00
N LEU A 204 16.38 37.99 6.95
CA LEU A 204 16.36 38.47 5.56
C LEU A 204 14.91 38.74 5.17
N SER A 205 14.62 39.94 4.68
CA SER A 205 13.28 40.34 4.22
C SER A 205 13.34 41.06 2.89
N ASN A 206 12.48 40.70 1.93
CA ASN A 206 12.47 41.31 0.59
C ASN A 206 13.86 41.29 -0.09
N VAL A 207 14.53 40.14 -0.01
CA VAL A 207 15.85 39.91 -0.62
C VAL A 207 15.69 39.15 -1.92
N THR A 208 16.18 39.72 -3.02
CA THR A 208 16.33 39.05 -4.31
C THR A 208 17.77 38.57 -4.45
N PHE A 209 17.99 37.25 -4.41
CA PHE A 209 19.29 36.63 -4.63
C PHE A 209 19.31 35.92 -5.99
N GLN A 210 20.34 36.19 -6.80
CA GLN A 210 20.54 35.56 -8.10
C GLN A 210 21.98 35.04 -8.22
N SER A 211 22.14 33.72 -8.31
CA SER A 211 23.47 33.12 -8.56
C SER A 211 23.90 33.31 -10.02
N VAL A 212 25.19 33.62 -10.21
CA VAL A 212 25.79 33.95 -11.52
C VAL A 212 26.77 32.92 -12.08
N LYS A 213 27.10 31.85 -11.35
CA LYS A 213 27.94 30.76 -11.87
C LYS A 213 27.59 29.41 -11.26
N SER A 214 28.00 28.37 -11.97
CA SER A 214 28.09 26.98 -11.49
C SER A 214 29.18 26.80 -10.42
N LEU A 215 28.93 27.26 -9.18
CA LEU A 215 29.52 26.62 -8.01
C LEU A 215 28.74 25.35 -7.66
N SER A 216 29.36 24.48 -6.86
CA SER A 216 28.74 23.28 -6.26
C SER A 216 27.49 23.61 -5.45
N PHE A 217 27.43 24.82 -4.87
CA PHE A 217 26.34 25.28 -4.03
C PHE A 217 26.22 26.82 -4.04
N ALA A 218 25.02 27.36 -3.82
CA ALA A 218 24.78 28.76 -3.46
C ALA A 218 23.52 28.91 -2.57
N ALA A 219 23.58 29.85 -1.61
CA ALA A 219 22.53 30.06 -0.59
C ALA A 219 22.12 31.55 -0.44
N MET A 220 21.04 31.85 0.30
CA MET A 220 20.88 33.21 0.87
C MET A 220 21.57 33.31 2.24
N ILE A 221 21.37 32.32 3.11
CA ILE A 221 22.06 32.16 4.39
C ILE A 221 22.76 30.81 4.39
N GLU A 222 24.06 30.80 4.65
CA GLU A 222 24.84 29.58 4.82
C GLU A 222 25.59 29.61 6.15
N VAL A 223 25.45 28.51 6.89
CA VAL A 223 26.27 28.16 8.04
C VAL A 223 27.11 26.97 7.61
N ASP A 224 28.36 27.23 7.21
CA ASP A 224 29.35 26.22 6.80
C ASP A 224 30.36 26.01 7.93
N ASN A 225 30.52 24.76 8.33
CA ASN A 225 31.51 24.33 9.28
C ASN A 225 32.17 23.00 8.88
N THR A 226 32.40 22.80 7.59
CA THR A 226 33.12 21.64 7.04
C THR A 226 34.57 21.49 7.54
N ALA A 227 35.17 22.55 8.08
CA ALA A 227 36.59 22.59 8.46
C ALA A 227 36.91 22.25 9.93
N GLN A 228 35.95 22.33 10.86
CA GLN A 228 36.18 22.15 12.30
C GLN A 228 34.98 21.50 13.02
N PRO A 229 35.16 20.85 14.18
CA PRO A 229 34.06 20.13 14.84
C PRO A 229 32.98 21.09 15.36
N VAL A 230 31.85 21.10 14.64
CA VAL A 230 30.49 21.31 15.15
C VAL A 230 30.20 22.67 15.83
N ILE A 231 29.78 23.69 15.05
CA ILE A 231 29.16 24.93 15.59
C ILE A 231 27.90 24.57 16.38
N ALA A 232 27.88 24.88 17.68
CA ALA A 232 26.64 24.90 18.45
C ALA A 232 25.81 26.15 18.09
N VAL A 233 24.67 25.97 17.42
CA VAL A 233 23.70 27.06 17.17
C VAL A 233 22.59 26.95 18.22
N ALA A 234 22.56 27.86 19.18
CA ALA A 234 21.70 27.78 20.37
C ALA A 234 20.78 29.00 20.50
N ARG A 235 19.50 28.79 20.87
CA ARG A 235 18.49 29.85 21.07
C ARG A 235 18.49 30.90 19.93
N THR A 236 18.70 30.46 18.69
CA THR A 236 18.91 31.34 17.55
C THR A 236 17.74 31.28 16.59
N ASN A 237 17.27 32.45 16.16
CA ASN A 237 16.21 32.62 15.18
C ASN A 237 16.82 32.98 13.82
N ILE A 238 16.60 32.16 12.80
CA ILE A 238 17.02 32.41 11.41
C ILE A 238 15.75 32.52 10.56
N SER A 239 15.55 33.63 9.87
CA SER A 239 14.32 33.91 9.11
C SER A 239 14.60 34.47 7.73
N VAL A 240 13.98 33.89 6.70
CA VAL A 240 13.95 34.39 5.32
C VAL A 240 12.50 34.63 4.93
N VAL A 241 12.12 35.88 4.67
CA VAL A 241 10.72 36.31 4.51
C VAL A 241 10.51 37.13 3.23
N SER A 242 9.55 36.71 2.40
CA SER A 242 9.19 37.40 1.14
C SER A 242 10.38 37.62 0.20
N CYS A 243 11.24 36.61 0.07
CA CYS A 243 12.47 36.67 -0.74
C CYS A 243 12.30 35.98 -2.10
N ILE A 244 13.13 36.35 -3.06
CA ILE A 244 13.20 35.75 -4.40
C ILE A 244 14.56 35.05 -4.55
N LEU A 245 14.55 33.74 -4.79
CA LEU A 245 15.74 32.92 -5.03
C LEU A 245 15.82 32.57 -6.52
N GLY A 246 16.87 32.99 -7.20
CA GLY A 246 17.07 32.71 -8.62
C GLY A 246 18.52 32.44 -8.99
N GLY A 247 18.75 32.25 -10.29
CA GLY A 247 20.08 32.04 -10.87
C GLY A 247 20.22 30.75 -11.66
N SER A 248 21.47 30.45 -12.00
CA SER A 248 21.88 29.20 -12.63
C SER A 248 23.19 28.66 -12.02
N GLY A 249 23.32 27.34 -11.95
CA GLY A 249 24.39 26.65 -11.21
C GLY A 249 23.88 25.45 -10.43
N VAL A 250 24.73 24.56 -9.91
CA VAL A 250 24.28 23.19 -9.66
C VAL A 250 23.44 22.95 -8.39
N ASN A 251 23.47 23.76 -7.33
CA ASN A 251 22.48 23.66 -6.22
C ASN A 251 22.12 25.04 -5.64
N LEU A 252 20.83 25.31 -5.36
CA LEU A 252 20.33 26.62 -4.88
C LEU A 252 19.31 26.48 -3.74
N PHE A 253 19.60 27.03 -2.56
CA PHE A 253 18.69 26.99 -1.41
C PHE A 253 18.57 28.36 -0.72
N ALA A 254 17.51 28.61 0.06
CA ALA A 254 17.47 29.85 0.85
C ALA A 254 18.32 29.74 2.13
N ILE A 255 18.20 28.65 2.89
CA ILE A 255 18.97 28.40 4.11
C ILE A 255 19.74 27.08 3.98
N VAL A 256 21.02 27.10 4.36
CA VAL A 256 21.89 25.93 4.45
C VAL A 256 22.50 25.82 5.84
N LEU A 257 22.43 24.60 6.37
CA LEU A 257 23.15 24.18 7.57
C LEU A 257 24.05 23.02 7.14
N ASP A 258 25.37 23.22 7.11
CA ASP A 258 26.35 22.17 6.78
C ASP A 258 27.41 22.05 7.89
N GLY A 259 27.50 20.88 8.52
CA GLY A 259 28.36 20.66 9.69
C GLY A 259 27.90 21.39 10.97
N ALA A 260 26.63 21.78 11.06
CA ALA A 260 26.07 22.56 12.17
C ALA A 260 25.36 21.69 13.21
N HIS A 261 25.34 22.15 14.47
CA HIS A 261 24.62 21.52 15.58
C HIS A 261 23.63 22.50 16.18
N VAL A 262 22.42 22.50 15.62
CA VAL A 262 21.33 23.40 16.01
C VAL A 262 20.56 22.81 17.18
N VAL A 263 20.51 23.52 18.30
CA VAL A 263 19.97 23.05 19.57
C VAL A 263 19.23 24.16 20.34
N GLN A 264 18.69 23.80 21.51
CA GLN A 264 18.22 24.72 22.55
C GLN A 264 17.15 25.72 22.08
N HIS A 265 16.03 25.23 21.52
CA HIS A 265 14.86 26.04 21.14
C HIS A 265 15.12 27.08 20.03
N SER A 266 16.09 26.81 19.16
CA SER A 266 16.31 27.59 17.93
C SER A 266 15.11 27.48 16.97
N GLN A 267 14.93 28.49 16.11
CA GLN A 267 13.84 28.52 15.12
C GLN A 267 14.39 28.92 13.75
N ILE A 268 14.04 28.16 12.72
CA ILE A 268 14.49 28.39 11.34
C ILE A 268 13.25 28.47 10.46
N VAL A 269 13.03 29.65 9.87
CA VAL A 269 11.79 30.00 9.16
C VAL A 269 12.09 30.46 7.75
N VAL A 270 11.45 29.82 6.77
CA VAL A 270 11.38 30.27 5.37
C VAL A 270 9.91 30.57 5.07
N ALA A 271 9.58 31.82 4.74
CA ALA A 271 8.20 32.25 4.53
C ALA A 271 8.07 33.11 3.27
N GLY A 272 7.15 32.76 2.36
CA GLY A 272 6.91 33.56 1.15
C GLY A 272 8.08 33.55 0.17
N LEU A 273 8.81 32.43 0.08
CA LEU A 273 9.95 32.28 -0.82
C LEU A 273 9.47 31.97 -2.25
N GLN A 274 9.88 32.78 -3.22
CA GLN A 274 9.66 32.51 -4.64
C GLN A 274 10.96 32.05 -5.30
N ALA A 275 11.01 30.80 -5.76
CA ALA A 275 12.15 30.24 -6.47
C ALA A 275 11.99 30.38 -8.00
N GLN A 276 12.77 31.29 -8.59
CA GLN A 276 12.84 31.61 -10.02
C GLN A 276 14.15 31.07 -10.62
N VAL A 277 14.32 29.75 -10.65
CA VAL A 277 15.56 29.09 -11.08
C VAL A 277 15.46 28.61 -12.52
N SER A 278 16.39 29.04 -13.37
CA SER A 278 16.34 28.76 -14.82
C SER A 278 17.13 27.51 -15.24
N ALA A 279 18.21 27.19 -14.52
CA ALA A 279 19.03 25.99 -14.75
C ALA A 279 19.85 25.63 -13.50
N ALA A 280 19.43 24.59 -12.77
CA ALA A 280 20.14 24.04 -11.61
C ALA A 280 19.89 22.53 -11.48
N ASN A 281 20.80 21.79 -10.83
CA ASN A 281 20.56 20.38 -10.56
C ASN A 281 19.56 20.21 -9.42
N LEU A 282 19.60 21.09 -8.41
CA LEU A 282 18.65 21.09 -7.30
C LEU A 282 18.28 22.52 -6.85
N ALA A 283 17.00 22.76 -6.53
CA ALA A 283 16.55 24.01 -5.90
C ALA A 283 15.56 23.78 -4.74
N GLY A 284 15.68 24.56 -3.67
CA GLY A 284 14.89 24.37 -2.45
C GLY A 284 14.81 25.57 -1.50
N GLY A 285 14.12 25.38 -0.38
CA GLY A 285 14.07 26.38 0.70
C GLY A 285 15.08 26.11 1.81
N LEU A 286 15.20 24.86 2.26
CA LEU A 286 16.07 24.46 3.37
C LEU A 286 16.91 23.23 3.02
N LEU A 287 18.23 23.32 3.24
CA LEU A 287 19.15 22.18 3.27
C LEU A 287 19.70 21.99 4.68
N VAL A 288 19.60 20.77 5.19
CA VAL A 288 20.27 20.28 6.39
C VAL A 288 21.21 19.15 5.99
N ARG A 289 22.53 19.41 5.98
CA ARG A 289 23.55 18.46 5.55
C ARG A 289 24.60 18.25 6.64
N ASN A 290 25.06 17.01 6.84
CA ASN A 290 26.13 16.69 7.81
C ASN A 290 25.91 17.28 9.23
N SER A 291 24.65 17.46 9.62
CA SER A 291 24.24 18.33 10.74
C SER A 291 23.37 17.60 11.75
N PHE A 292 23.40 18.06 13.00
CA PHE A 292 22.44 17.67 14.03
C PHE A 292 21.48 18.83 14.29
N VAL A 293 20.18 18.54 14.35
CA VAL A 293 19.14 19.52 14.67
C VAL A 293 18.23 18.95 15.75
N GLY A 294 18.45 19.38 16.99
CA GLY A 294 17.66 18.99 18.17
C GLY A 294 16.84 20.14 18.73
N ARG A 295 15.68 19.86 19.34
CA ARG A 295 14.84 20.85 20.05
C ARG A 295 14.60 22.14 19.24
N THR A 296 14.42 22.01 17.93
CA THR A 296 14.40 23.15 17.00
C THR A 296 13.11 23.15 16.19
N SER A 297 12.57 24.34 15.91
CA SER A 297 11.43 24.50 15.01
C SER A 297 11.92 24.82 13.61
N LEU A 298 11.67 23.95 12.64
CA LEU A 298 11.94 24.16 11.22
C LEU A 298 10.61 24.44 10.51
N ARG A 299 10.43 25.62 9.94
CA ARG A 299 9.17 26.00 9.27
C ARG A 299 9.44 26.55 7.88
N LEU A 300 8.85 25.90 6.87
CA LEU A 300 8.80 26.39 5.50
C LEU A 300 7.34 26.63 5.12
N SER A 301 7.03 27.85 4.66
CA SER A 301 5.65 28.22 4.32
C SER A 301 5.55 29.18 3.13
N ASN A 302 4.45 29.09 2.37
CA ASN A 302 4.20 29.92 1.19
C ASN A 302 5.37 29.85 0.18
N TYR A 303 5.90 28.65 -0.06
CA TYR A 303 6.97 28.42 -1.04
C TYR A 303 6.34 28.24 -2.43
N SER A 304 6.85 28.97 -3.42
CA SER A 304 6.44 28.81 -4.80
C SER A 304 7.63 28.61 -5.73
N CYS A 305 7.51 27.70 -6.69
CA CYS A 305 8.52 27.51 -7.73
C CYS A 305 7.87 27.18 -9.08
N THR A 306 8.47 27.66 -10.16
CA THR A 306 8.08 27.34 -11.54
C THR A 306 9.28 26.68 -12.24
N ALA A 307 9.44 25.38 -11.99
CA ALA A 307 10.67 24.63 -12.26
C ALA A 307 10.66 23.94 -13.63
N SER A 308 10.82 24.71 -14.71
CA SER A 308 10.73 24.18 -16.08
C SER A 308 11.93 23.33 -16.55
N ARG A 309 13.03 23.27 -15.78
CA ARG A 309 14.28 22.51 -16.09
C ARG A 309 15.11 22.12 -14.86
N VAL A 310 14.51 22.06 -13.67
CA VAL A 310 15.24 22.03 -12.38
C VAL A 310 14.63 21.01 -11.44
N THR A 311 15.42 20.06 -10.93
CA THR A 311 14.93 19.18 -9.85
C THR A 311 14.69 20.05 -8.62
N THR A 312 13.55 19.90 -7.98
CA THR A 312 13.24 20.68 -6.77
C THR A 312 13.23 19.77 -5.55
N ALA A 313 13.83 20.23 -4.46
CA ALA A 313 13.77 19.60 -3.14
C ALA A 313 13.44 20.69 -2.12
N VAL A 314 12.17 20.85 -1.77
CA VAL A 314 11.70 21.99 -0.96
C VAL A 314 12.40 22.00 0.41
N VAL A 315 12.52 20.81 1.02
CA VAL A 315 13.42 20.54 2.14
C VAL A 315 14.26 19.31 1.82
N LEU A 316 15.59 19.43 1.93
CA LEU A 316 16.53 18.31 1.84
C LEU A 316 17.23 18.11 3.20
N ILE A 317 17.22 16.87 3.68
CA ILE A 317 17.94 16.39 4.86
C ILE A 317 18.89 15.28 4.38
N GLN A 318 20.20 15.46 4.53
CA GLN A 318 21.22 14.54 4.02
C GLN A 318 22.33 14.29 5.03
N ASN A 319 22.64 13.02 5.33
CA ASN A 319 23.64 12.63 6.33
C ASN A 319 23.48 13.40 7.66
N ALA A 320 22.23 13.57 8.10
CA ALA A 320 21.87 14.48 9.20
C ALA A 320 20.98 13.77 10.23
N THR A 321 20.92 14.33 11.43
CA THR A 321 20.06 13.84 12.51
C THR A 321 19.09 14.92 12.96
N LEU A 322 17.79 14.68 12.79
CA LEU A 322 16.74 15.46 13.46
C LEU A 322 16.37 14.74 14.77
N ALA A 323 16.56 15.37 15.92
CA ALA A 323 16.40 14.74 17.23
C ALA A 323 15.57 15.57 18.22
N ASP A 324 15.34 15.02 19.41
CA ASP A 324 14.89 15.75 20.61
C ASP A 324 13.72 16.73 20.37
N SER A 325 12.58 16.25 19.89
CA SER A 325 11.38 17.09 19.67
C SER A 325 11.59 18.23 18.67
N THR A 326 12.42 18.00 17.65
CA THR A 326 12.48 18.88 16.47
C THR A 326 11.15 18.80 15.70
N ALA A 327 10.62 19.96 15.32
CA ALA A 327 9.34 20.08 14.61
C ALA A 327 9.58 20.65 13.21
N LEU A 328 9.47 19.81 12.18
CA LEU A 328 9.54 20.21 10.78
C LEU A 328 8.12 20.45 10.23
N THR A 329 7.86 21.64 9.72
CA THR A 329 6.56 22.04 9.17
C THR A 329 6.72 22.59 7.76
N ILE A 330 5.98 22.03 6.81
CA ILE A 330 5.94 22.40 5.39
C ILE A 330 4.50 22.76 5.06
N HIS A 331 4.22 24.03 4.74
CA HIS A 331 2.84 24.53 4.60
C HIS A 331 2.65 25.40 3.35
N ALA A 332 1.54 25.23 2.63
CA ALA A 332 1.19 26.07 1.48
C ALA A 332 2.35 26.15 0.46
N VAL A 333 2.72 24.99 -0.07
CA VAL A 333 3.83 24.84 -1.02
C VAL A 333 3.26 24.52 -2.39
N THR A 334 3.62 25.31 -3.39
CA THR A 334 3.12 25.14 -4.76
C THR A 334 4.28 25.07 -5.75
N ILE A 335 4.45 23.93 -6.41
CA ILE A 335 5.41 23.79 -7.51
C ILE A 335 4.62 23.57 -8.79
N SER A 336 4.70 24.55 -9.69
CA SER A 336 3.95 24.53 -10.94
C SER A 336 4.85 24.18 -12.12
N ARG A 337 4.35 23.36 -13.03
CA ARG A 337 5.03 23.00 -14.29
C ARG A 337 6.45 22.46 -14.08
N ALA A 338 6.63 21.56 -13.13
CA ALA A 338 7.86 20.82 -12.94
C ALA A 338 8.16 19.95 -14.18
N ALA A 339 9.31 20.15 -14.84
CA ALA A 339 9.70 19.35 -16.01
C ALA A 339 10.69 18.21 -15.68
N THR A 340 11.13 18.15 -14.43
CA THR A 340 12.05 17.16 -13.86
C THR A 340 11.60 16.84 -12.44
N THR A 341 12.22 15.82 -11.83
CA THR A 341 11.82 15.30 -10.52
C THR A 341 11.59 16.39 -9.47
N THR A 342 10.49 16.30 -8.74
CA THR A 342 10.12 17.23 -7.67
C THR A 342 9.94 16.47 -6.38
N LEU A 343 10.54 16.97 -5.30
CA LEU A 343 10.61 16.37 -3.98
C LEU A 343 10.13 17.41 -2.96
N GLY A 344 9.09 17.11 -2.20
CA GLY A 344 8.63 17.99 -1.12
C GLY A 344 9.58 17.92 0.07
N LEU A 345 9.53 16.81 0.78
CA LEU A 345 10.54 16.42 1.75
C LEU A 345 11.42 15.32 1.17
N TYR A 346 12.74 15.54 1.10
CA TYR A 346 13.73 14.55 0.71
C TYR A 346 14.66 14.23 1.88
N VAL A 347 14.74 12.96 2.27
CA VAL A 347 15.61 12.47 3.35
C VAL A 347 16.57 11.41 2.80
N ILE A 348 17.87 11.68 2.85
CA ILE A 348 18.92 10.78 2.36
C ILE A 348 19.79 10.34 3.54
N SER A 349 19.87 9.02 3.79
CA SER A 349 20.79 8.42 4.79
C SER A 349 20.85 9.22 6.11
N SER A 350 19.68 9.53 6.67
CA SER A 350 19.50 10.47 7.78
C SER A 350 18.54 9.91 8.83
N SER A 351 18.78 10.26 10.10
CA SER A 351 18.00 9.76 11.23
C SER A 351 17.03 10.81 11.76
N VAL A 352 15.77 10.43 11.97
CA VAL A 352 14.73 11.26 12.57
C VAL A 352 14.27 10.57 13.86
N ILE A 353 14.51 11.23 15.01
CA ILE A 353 14.37 10.64 16.33
C ILE A 353 13.49 11.55 17.20
N ALA A 354 12.47 11.00 17.84
CA ALA A 354 11.59 11.68 18.81
C ALA A 354 11.07 13.05 18.32
N SER A 355 10.73 13.15 17.03
CA SER A 355 10.49 14.40 16.30
C SER A 355 9.16 14.37 15.53
N SER A 356 8.68 15.52 15.07
CA SER A 356 7.43 15.62 14.30
C SER A 356 7.64 16.28 12.94
N ILE A 357 7.05 15.70 11.90
CA ILE A 357 7.08 16.18 10.52
C ILE A 357 5.64 16.43 10.07
N ALA A 358 5.32 17.64 9.61
CA ALA A 358 3.98 17.99 9.13
C ALA A 358 4.02 18.66 7.75
N LEU A 359 3.36 18.05 6.76
CA LEU A 359 3.18 18.57 5.41
C LEU A 359 1.70 18.91 5.21
N SER A 360 1.39 20.14 4.79
CA SER A 360 0.00 20.58 4.63
C SER A 360 -0.20 21.58 3.50
N ASN A 361 -1.28 21.44 2.73
CA ASN A 361 -1.54 22.25 1.53
C ASN A 361 -0.32 22.26 0.58
N VAL A 362 0.20 21.07 0.24
CA VAL A 362 1.34 20.91 -0.70
C VAL A 362 0.79 20.49 -2.05
N SER A 363 1.04 21.23 -3.13
CA SER A 363 0.52 20.94 -4.46
C SER A 363 1.62 21.01 -5.52
N PHE A 364 1.86 19.90 -6.23
CA PHE A 364 2.85 19.79 -7.30
C PHE A 364 2.18 19.45 -8.62
N SER A 365 2.54 20.14 -9.70
CA SER A 365 2.10 19.81 -11.06
C SER A 365 3.25 19.69 -12.04
N ALA A 366 3.21 18.65 -12.87
CA ALA A 366 4.20 18.41 -13.91
C ALA A 366 3.94 19.27 -15.17
N ALA A 367 5.01 19.55 -15.92
CA ALA A 367 4.97 20.10 -17.27
C ALA A 367 4.96 19.01 -18.35
N SER A 368 5.37 17.79 -18.01
CA SER A 368 5.53 16.68 -18.95
C SER A 368 5.05 15.34 -18.38
N ILE A 369 4.50 14.54 -19.28
CA ILE A 369 4.35 13.08 -19.19
C ILE A 369 5.72 12.50 -18.80
N GLY A 370 5.79 11.75 -17.69
CA GLY A 370 7.03 11.14 -17.18
C GLY A 370 7.83 11.96 -16.14
N THR A 371 7.36 13.12 -15.66
CA THR A 371 8.01 13.79 -14.51
C THR A 371 7.63 13.14 -13.18
N ALA A 372 8.59 12.74 -12.35
CA ALA A 372 8.33 12.20 -11.01
C ALA A 372 8.01 13.29 -9.98
N LEU A 373 6.90 13.19 -9.26
CA LEU A 373 6.50 14.12 -8.20
C LEU A 373 6.33 13.36 -6.88
N TYR A 374 7.23 13.57 -5.92
CA TYR A 374 7.20 12.96 -4.60
C TYR A 374 6.86 14.00 -3.53
N VAL A 375 5.78 13.80 -2.77
CA VAL A 375 5.48 14.69 -1.63
C VAL A 375 6.44 14.42 -0.46
N PHE A 376 6.69 13.17 -0.13
CA PHE A 376 7.73 12.74 0.82
C PHE A 376 8.49 11.53 0.25
N PHE A 377 9.81 11.66 0.14
CA PHE A 377 10.73 10.66 -0.39
C PHE A 377 11.88 10.43 0.60
N THR A 378 12.14 9.16 0.95
CA THR A 378 13.35 8.75 1.66
C THR A 378 14.15 7.77 0.83
N ARG A 379 15.47 7.85 0.91
CA ARG A 379 16.38 7.00 0.14
C ARG A 379 17.62 6.66 0.95
N TYR A 380 18.10 5.43 0.80
CA TYR A 380 19.46 5.08 1.21
C TYR A 380 20.46 5.37 0.09
N ASP A 381 21.53 6.09 0.44
CA ASP A 381 22.74 6.24 -0.36
C ASP A 381 23.85 5.43 0.32
N ALA A 382 24.31 4.37 -0.36
CA ALA A 382 25.34 3.45 0.14
C ALA A 382 26.74 4.07 0.24
N SER A 383 26.94 5.29 -0.27
CA SER A 383 28.16 6.07 0.01
C SER A 383 28.14 6.76 1.38
N LEU A 384 26.98 6.79 2.06
CA LEU A 384 26.78 7.36 3.38
C LEU A 384 26.64 6.25 4.44
N PRO A 385 27.08 6.48 5.69
CA PRO A 385 27.40 5.40 6.62
C PRO A 385 26.20 4.67 7.24
N LEU A 386 24.98 5.22 7.15
CA LEU A 386 23.80 4.69 7.81
C LEU A 386 22.55 4.82 6.92
N PRO A 387 21.66 3.80 6.87
CA PRO A 387 20.36 3.93 6.22
C PRO A 387 19.46 4.94 6.94
N PRO A 388 18.43 5.47 6.26
CA PRO A 388 17.41 6.29 6.92
C PRO A 388 16.77 5.57 8.12
N SER A 389 16.48 6.32 9.18
CA SER A 389 15.77 5.80 10.36
C SER A 389 14.72 6.77 10.88
N PHE A 390 13.57 6.24 11.30
CA PHE A 390 12.48 6.99 11.91
C PHE A 390 12.09 6.32 13.23
N ILE A 391 12.56 6.91 14.35
CA ILE A 391 12.40 6.36 15.70
C ILE A 391 11.52 7.32 16.51
N LYS A 392 10.33 6.90 16.94
CA LYS A 392 9.36 7.72 17.69
C LYS A 392 8.98 9.00 16.94
N VAL A 393 8.68 8.87 15.65
CA VAL A 393 8.36 10.01 14.77
C VAL A 393 6.85 10.10 14.55
N ASN A 394 6.33 11.33 14.51
CA ASN A 394 4.97 11.60 14.04
C ASN A 394 5.02 12.34 12.69
N VAL A 395 4.56 11.70 11.62
CA VAL A 395 4.45 12.26 10.28
C VAL A 395 2.98 12.54 9.99
N THR A 396 2.62 13.78 9.67
CA THR A 396 1.26 14.15 9.26
C THR A 396 1.26 14.79 7.89
N MET A 397 0.52 14.24 6.95
CA MET A 397 0.31 14.78 5.60
C MET A 397 -1.17 15.10 5.42
N SER A 398 -1.52 16.35 5.16
CA SER A 398 -2.93 16.78 5.02
C SER A 398 -3.14 17.66 3.80
N ARG A 399 -4.08 17.31 2.91
CA ARG A 399 -4.38 18.09 1.68
C ARG A 399 -3.14 18.26 0.82
N CYS A 400 -2.51 17.14 0.49
CA CYS A 400 -1.34 17.09 -0.39
C CYS A 400 -1.77 16.56 -1.77
N GLN A 401 -1.28 17.20 -2.83
CA GLN A 401 -1.63 16.89 -4.21
C GLN A 401 -0.37 16.75 -5.08
N ALA A 402 -0.32 15.71 -5.89
CA ALA A 402 0.68 15.54 -6.94
C ALA A 402 -0.03 15.23 -8.26
N THR A 403 0.21 16.02 -9.31
CA THR A 403 -0.41 15.83 -10.63
C THR A 403 0.61 15.54 -11.73
N SER A 404 0.94 14.26 -11.91
CA SER A 404 1.77 13.69 -12.97
C SER A 404 1.48 12.20 -13.19
N GLU A 405 1.98 11.61 -14.28
CA GLU A 405 1.97 10.16 -14.49
C GLU A 405 2.86 9.38 -13.50
N GLN A 406 3.77 10.06 -12.81
CA GLN A 406 4.51 9.50 -11.67
C GLN A 406 4.19 10.34 -10.43
N SER A 407 2.94 10.24 -9.94
CA SER A 407 2.50 10.94 -8.72
C SER A 407 2.68 10.06 -7.50
N ILE A 408 3.47 10.53 -6.55
CA ILE A 408 3.91 9.75 -5.39
C ILE A 408 3.69 10.60 -4.15
N ALA A 409 2.86 10.12 -3.22
CA ALA A 409 2.62 10.81 -1.96
C ALA A 409 3.74 10.48 -0.97
N LEU A 410 3.98 9.19 -0.73
CA LEU A 410 4.91 8.69 0.28
C LEU A 410 5.71 7.53 -0.30
N TYR A 411 7.03 7.68 -0.34
CA TYR A 411 7.95 6.65 -0.80
C TYR A 411 9.07 6.51 0.22
N LEU A 412 9.10 5.36 0.91
CA LEU A 412 10.11 5.03 1.90
C LEU A 412 10.95 3.87 1.37
N ASP A 413 12.18 4.19 0.94
CA ASP A 413 13.16 3.20 0.49
C ASP A 413 14.29 3.01 1.52
N ASN A 414 14.51 1.74 1.88
CA ASN A 414 15.52 1.25 2.81
C ASN A 414 15.53 2.00 4.15
N ALA A 415 14.34 2.36 4.65
CA ALA A 415 14.14 3.13 5.86
C ALA A 415 13.69 2.24 7.02
N SER A 416 14.43 2.27 8.13
CA SER A 416 14.03 1.59 9.37
C SER A 416 12.97 2.40 10.13
N LEU A 417 11.90 1.75 10.59
CA LEU A 417 10.73 2.40 11.16
C LEU A 417 10.39 1.80 12.54
N PHE A 418 10.53 2.60 13.60
CA PHE A 418 10.30 2.16 14.97
C PHE A 418 9.41 3.15 15.73
N ASN A 419 8.28 2.70 16.28
CA ASN A 419 7.34 3.55 17.03
C ASN A 419 6.87 4.79 16.23
N THR A 420 6.66 4.64 14.91
CA THR A 420 6.41 5.76 14.01
C THR A 420 4.95 5.83 13.57
N CYS A 421 4.33 6.99 13.75
CA CYS A 421 2.95 7.27 13.34
C CYS A 421 2.96 8.09 12.04
N MET A 422 2.19 7.66 11.04
CA MET A 422 2.04 8.29 9.74
C MET A 422 0.55 8.50 9.45
N LEU A 423 0.11 9.75 9.57
CA LEU A 423 -1.28 10.15 9.35
C LEU A 423 -1.39 10.88 8.01
N MET A 424 -2.14 10.30 7.08
CA MET A 424 -2.36 10.81 5.73
C MET A 424 -3.85 11.12 5.54
N ASP A 425 -4.16 12.37 5.25
CA ASP A 425 -5.53 12.91 5.14
C ASP A 425 -5.68 13.72 3.85
N SER A 426 -6.77 13.50 3.11
CA SER A 426 -7.10 14.30 1.93
C SER A 426 -5.98 14.33 0.88
N ILE A 427 -5.34 13.18 0.63
CA ILE A 427 -4.22 13.04 -0.32
C ILE A 427 -4.79 12.77 -1.72
N VAL A 428 -4.29 13.48 -2.75
CA VAL A 428 -4.78 13.36 -4.13
C VAL A 428 -3.62 13.19 -5.11
N THR A 429 -3.58 12.05 -5.81
CA THR A 429 -2.66 11.83 -6.95
C THR A 429 -3.40 11.96 -8.29
N ALA A 430 -2.69 12.27 -9.38
CA ALA A 430 -3.31 12.40 -10.70
C ALA A 430 -4.08 11.14 -11.14
N ALA A 431 -5.22 11.33 -11.79
CA ALA A 431 -6.01 10.28 -12.43
C ALA A 431 -5.25 9.51 -13.54
N THR A 432 -4.10 10.02 -14.00
CA THR A 432 -3.18 9.43 -14.99
C THR A 432 -1.91 8.85 -14.37
N SER A 433 -1.78 8.85 -13.03
CA SER A 433 -0.62 8.29 -12.34
C SER A 433 -0.51 6.79 -12.60
N GLN A 434 0.67 6.33 -13.04
CA GLN A 434 1.02 4.94 -13.36
C GLN A 434 1.98 4.32 -12.34
N TYR A 435 2.45 5.10 -11.35
CA TYR A 435 3.39 4.64 -10.32
C TYR A 435 2.64 4.33 -9.00
N ASN A 436 3.34 4.18 -7.87
CA ASN A 436 2.75 3.84 -6.57
C ASN A 436 2.64 5.09 -5.67
N PRO A 437 1.43 5.56 -5.32
CA PRO A 437 1.21 6.68 -4.40
C PRO A 437 1.81 6.49 -3.01
N ILE A 438 1.65 5.30 -2.43
CA ILE A 438 2.23 4.91 -1.14
C ILE A 438 3.06 3.64 -1.37
N PHE A 439 4.36 3.74 -1.13
CA PHE A 439 5.30 2.64 -1.32
C PHE A 439 6.29 2.56 -0.16
N PHE A 440 6.29 1.44 0.55
CA PHE A 440 7.37 1.08 1.48
C PHE A 440 8.17 -0.09 0.89
N SER A 441 9.49 0.05 0.92
CA SER A 441 10.45 -0.94 0.44
C SER A 441 11.71 -0.87 1.28
N GLY A 442 12.31 -2.00 1.63
CA GLY A 442 13.66 -1.96 2.18
C GLY A 442 14.16 -3.32 2.62
N ASP A 443 15.07 -3.90 1.85
CA ASP A 443 15.63 -5.22 2.11
C ASP A 443 16.22 -5.30 3.54
N ALA A 444 15.66 -6.18 4.37
CA ALA A 444 15.97 -6.33 5.80
C ALA A 444 15.73 -5.07 6.68
N SER A 445 14.84 -4.15 6.26
CA SER A 445 14.39 -3.04 7.09
C SER A 445 13.28 -3.45 8.05
N LEU A 446 13.53 -3.33 9.34
CA LEU A 446 12.56 -3.62 10.40
C LEU A 446 11.56 -2.46 10.55
N ALA A 447 10.27 -2.82 10.59
CA ALA A 447 9.13 -1.93 10.63
C ALA A 447 8.22 -2.26 11.83
N SER A 448 8.62 -1.85 13.04
CA SER A 448 7.96 -2.23 14.30
C SER A 448 7.22 -1.07 14.97
N ASN A 449 6.04 -1.37 15.55
CA ASN A 449 5.20 -0.41 16.27
C ASN A 449 4.79 0.80 15.39
N ILE A 450 4.38 0.55 14.15
CA ILE A 450 3.97 1.59 13.19
C ILE A 450 2.46 1.81 13.24
N ILE A 451 2.03 3.06 13.09
CA ILE A 451 0.62 3.40 12.84
C ILE A 451 0.53 4.12 11.49
N LEU A 452 0.12 3.43 10.42
CA LEU A 452 -0.20 4.04 9.14
C LEU A 452 -1.72 4.27 9.05
N SER A 453 -2.16 5.51 8.84
CA SER A 453 -3.58 5.85 8.71
C SER A 453 -3.82 6.73 7.47
N VAL A 454 -4.50 6.18 6.46
CA VAL A 454 -4.92 6.90 5.23
C VAL A 454 -6.42 7.20 5.30
N ARG A 455 -6.80 8.47 5.11
CA ARG A 455 -8.20 8.93 5.22
C ARG A 455 -8.57 9.89 4.10
N ASP A 456 -9.84 9.85 3.69
CA ASP A 456 -10.46 10.86 2.81
C ASP A 456 -9.66 11.13 1.51
N SER A 457 -8.95 10.11 1.00
CA SER A 457 -7.88 10.25 -0.02
C SER A 457 -8.25 9.61 -1.36
N TYR A 458 -7.78 10.20 -2.46
CA TYR A 458 -7.91 9.69 -3.83
C TYR A 458 -6.53 9.28 -4.37
N LEU A 459 -6.19 8.00 -4.17
CA LEU A 459 -4.90 7.42 -4.55
C LEU A 459 -5.01 6.67 -5.87
N VAL A 460 -4.11 6.95 -6.81
CA VAL A 460 -4.14 6.48 -8.20
C VAL A 460 -2.77 5.96 -8.60
N GLY A 461 -2.69 4.72 -9.07
CA GLY A 461 -1.40 4.12 -9.41
C GLY A 461 -1.46 2.68 -9.90
N ALA A 462 -0.30 2.09 -10.19
CA ALA A 462 -0.22 0.63 -10.40
C ALA A 462 -0.64 -0.11 -9.11
N PHE A 463 -0.02 0.28 -7.99
CA PHE A 463 -0.36 -0.17 -6.67
C PHE A 463 -0.60 1.07 -5.78
N PRO A 464 -1.86 1.51 -5.57
CA PRO A 464 -2.21 2.63 -4.69
C PRO A 464 -1.53 2.59 -3.32
N ILE A 465 -1.45 1.39 -2.71
CA ILE A 465 -0.67 1.09 -1.52
C ILE A 465 0.11 -0.21 -1.77
N LEU A 466 1.45 -0.14 -1.74
CA LEU A 466 2.35 -1.30 -1.85
C LEU A 466 3.35 -1.32 -0.69
N LEU A 467 3.39 -2.46 -0.02
CA LEU A 467 4.32 -2.82 1.03
C LEU A 467 5.17 -3.99 0.48
N SER A 468 6.47 -3.76 0.30
CA SER A 468 7.37 -4.70 -0.37
C SER A 468 8.63 -4.94 0.44
N SER A 469 9.15 -6.17 0.47
CA SER A 469 10.44 -6.51 1.09
C SER A 469 10.57 -5.92 2.50
N LEU A 470 9.63 -6.23 3.40
CA LEU A 470 9.48 -5.51 4.69
C LEU A 470 9.01 -6.42 5.83
N ASP A 471 9.69 -6.34 6.97
CA ASP A 471 9.34 -7.06 8.20
C ASP A 471 8.50 -6.15 9.10
N ILE A 472 7.18 -6.35 9.10
CA ILE A 472 6.21 -5.53 9.84
C ILE A 472 5.86 -6.23 11.16
N ASP A 473 6.04 -5.57 12.30
CA ASP A 473 5.75 -6.13 13.64
C ASP A 473 4.97 -5.13 14.52
N ASP A 474 4.14 -5.65 15.43
CA ASP A 474 3.34 -4.90 16.42
C ASP A 474 2.64 -3.64 15.86
N SER A 475 2.19 -3.68 14.59
CA SER A 475 1.80 -2.47 13.84
C SER A 475 0.29 -2.36 13.60
N THR A 476 -0.14 -1.20 13.10
CA THR A 476 -1.53 -0.93 12.70
C THR A 476 -1.56 -0.17 11.38
N ILE A 477 -2.27 -0.73 10.40
CA ILE A 477 -2.52 -0.13 9.08
C ILE A 477 -4.03 0.13 8.97
N PHE A 478 -4.42 1.38 8.71
CA PHE A 478 -5.80 1.82 8.66
C PHE A 478 -6.06 2.63 7.39
N VAL A 479 -7.07 2.24 6.59
CA VAL A 479 -7.51 2.98 5.40
C VAL A 479 -9.01 3.21 5.51
N THR A 480 -9.48 4.46 5.37
CA THR A 480 -10.91 4.74 5.44
C THR A 480 -11.36 5.88 4.54
N ALA A 481 -12.65 5.88 4.15
CA ALA A 481 -13.30 6.96 3.41
C ALA A 481 -12.55 7.39 2.13
N SER A 482 -11.84 6.44 1.50
CA SER A 482 -10.87 6.72 0.43
C SER A 482 -11.27 6.03 -0.88
N THR A 483 -10.65 6.43 -1.99
CA THR A 483 -10.73 5.72 -3.26
C THR A 483 -9.34 5.27 -3.69
N LEU A 484 -9.18 3.98 -3.93
CA LEU A 484 -7.96 3.36 -4.43
C LEU A 484 -8.16 2.97 -5.89
N ARG A 485 -7.58 3.75 -6.81
CA ARG A 485 -7.68 3.52 -8.26
C ARG A 485 -6.41 2.88 -8.78
N THR A 486 -6.53 1.64 -9.23
CA THR A 486 -5.49 0.98 -10.02
C THR A 486 -5.46 1.53 -11.46
N THR A 487 -4.30 1.49 -12.10
CA THR A 487 -4.07 1.95 -13.47
C THR A 487 -3.09 1.05 -14.20
N LYS A 488 -3.25 0.90 -15.51
CA LYS A 488 -2.23 0.27 -16.37
C LYS A 488 -0.92 1.05 -16.25
N SER A 489 0.20 0.34 -16.07
CA SER A 489 1.50 0.95 -15.82
C SER A 489 2.56 0.53 -16.84
N ALA A 490 3.28 1.51 -17.37
CA ALA A 490 4.48 1.26 -18.17
C ALA A 490 5.66 0.69 -17.36
N TYR A 491 5.62 0.77 -16.02
CA TYR A 491 6.65 0.23 -15.11
C TYR A 491 6.41 -1.23 -14.75
N TYR A 492 5.16 -1.68 -14.78
CA TYR A 492 4.71 -3.00 -14.32
C TYR A 492 3.94 -3.74 -15.42
N GLN A 493 4.44 -3.70 -16.67
CA GLN A 493 3.64 -4.03 -17.88
C GLN A 493 3.02 -5.43 -17.90
N ASN A 494 3.64 -6.38 -17.21
CA ASN A 494 3.23 -7.78 -17.16
C ASN A 494 2.64 -8.20 -15.80
N ASP A 495 2.59 -7.29 -14.82
CA ASP A 495 2.12 -7.59 -13.47
C ASP A 495 0.64 -7.25 -13.30
N ALA A 496 -0.09 -8.15 -12.66
CA ALA A 496 -1.41 -7.88 -12.12
C ALA A 496 -1.33 -6.69 -11.16
N THR A 497 -2.24 -5.72 -11.31
CA THR A 497 -2.30 -4.56 -10.41
C THR A 497 -3.15 -4.87 -9.18
N SER A 498 -2.92 -4.17 -8.07
CA SER A 498 -3.65 -4.43 -6.82
C SER A 498 -3.85 -3.16 -6.02
N ALA A 499 -5.04 -2.93 -5.48
CA ALA A 499 -5.35 -1.71 -4.72
C ALA A 499 -4.55 -1.63 -3.41
N LEU A 500 -4.46 -2.75 -2.69
CA LEU A 500 -3.61 -2.96 -1.52
C LEU A 500 -2.75 -4.21 -1.75
N ARG A 501 -1.41 -4.08 -1.68
CA ARG A 501 -0.48 -5.18 -1.95
C ARG A 501 0.57 -5.34 -0.86
N PHE A 502 0.76 -6.58 -0.45
CA PHE A 502 1.85 -7.08 0.39
C PHE A 502 2.69 -8.05 -0.47
N TYR A 503 3.98 -7.81 -0.59
CA TYR A 503 4.86 -8.52 -1.52
C TYR A 503 6.24 -8.81 -0.90
N PHE A 504 6.59 -10.07 -0.66
CA PHE A 504 7.78 -10.43 0.13
C PHE A 504 7.79 -9.72 1.50
N THR A 505 6.71 -9.83 2.27
CA THR A 505 6.60 -9.21 3.59
C THR A 505 6.28 -10.24 4.66
N ASP A 506 7.03 -10.22 5.76
CA ASP A 506 6.70 -10.95 6.98
C ASP A 506 5.97 -9.98 7.93
N VAL A 507 4.68 -10.23 8.15
CA VAL A 507 3.78 -9.38 8.93
C VAL A 507 3.38 -10.14 10.18
N THR A 508 3.74 -9.59 11.34
CA THR A 508 3.59 -10.20 12.66
C THR A 508 2.82 -9.26 13.59
N ASN A 509 1.98 -9.82 14.48
CA ASN A 509 1.23 -9.08 15.53
C ASN A 509 0.42 -7.85 15.05
N THR A 510 0.08 -7.77 13.77
CA THR A 510 -0.33 -6.50 13.12
C THR A 510 -1.82 -6.47 12.81
N ASN A 511 -2.43 -5.30 13.03
CA ASN A 511 -3.83 -5.05 12.69
C ASN A 511 -3.93 -4.28 11.36
N ILE A 512 -4.65 -4.82 10.38
CA ILE A 512 -4.93 -4.17 9.10
C ILE A 512 -6.44 -3.93 9.04
N THR A 513 -6.88 -2.69 8.84
CA THR A 513 -8.30 -2.35 8.77
C THR A 513 -8.57 -1.42 7.59
N VAL A 514 -9.48 -1.82 6.71
CA VAL A 514 -9.98 -0.99 5.61
C VAL A 514 -11.50 -0.88 5.73
N THR A 515 -12.06 0.33 5.67
CA THR A 515 -13.51 0.56 5.78
C THR A 515 -13.98 1.69 4.87
N ASN A 516 -15.23 1.66 4.43
CA ASN A 516 -15.84 2.75 3.64
C ASN A 516 -14.96 3.21 2.46
N THR A 517 -14.29 2.27 1.78
CA THR A 517 -13.26 2.58 0.78
C THR A 517 -13.64 1.93 -0.55
N ASP A 518 -13.54 2.68 -1.64
CA ASP A 518 -13.84 2.23 -2.99
C ASP A 518 -12.58 1.79 -3.72
N VAL A 519 -12.69 0.75 -4.57
CA VAL A 519 -11.63 0.36 -5.50
C VAL A 519 -12.09 0.56 -6.94
N ILE A 520 -11.23 1.19 -7.74
CA ILE A 520 -11.43 1.32 -9.19
C ILE A 520 -10.33 0.52 -9.90
N GLY A 521 -10.74 -0.53 -10.60
CA GLY A 521 -9.89 -1.50 -11.27
C GLY A 521 -9.49 -1.14 -12.70
N VAL A 522 -8.38 -1.69 -13.18
CA VAL A 522 -8.13 -1.86 -14.62
C VAL A 522 -8.97 -3.04 -15.13
N PRO A 523 -9.84 -2.86 -16.15
CA PRO A 523 -10.84 -3.85 -16.52
C PRO A 523 -10.31 -5.08 -17.28
N SER A 524 -9.12 -5.03 -17.89
CA SER A 524 -8.61 -6.13 -18.72
C SER A 524 -7.09 -6.04 -18.98
N GLY A 525 -6.54 -7.12 -19.56
CA GLY A 525 -5.11 -7.27 -19.88
C GLY A 525 -4.25 -7.75 -18.70
N ALA A 526 -2.94 -7.87 -18.89
CA ALA A 526 -2.01 -8.34 -17.85
C ALA A 526 -2.09 -7.50 -16.55
N ASN A 527 -2.35 -6.20 -16.70
CA ASN A 527 -2.53 -5.26 -15.59
C ASN A 527 -3.94 -5.28 -14.95
N ALA A 528 -4.81 -6.23 -15.29
CA ALA A 528 -6.12 -6.34 -14.66
C ALA A 528 -6.02 -6.36 -13.13
N ALA A 529 -6.97 -5.72 -12.46
CA ALA A 529 -6.79 -5.32 -11.06
C ALA A 529 -7.45 -6.27 -10.05
N SER A 530 -6.73 -6.57 -8.97
CA SER A 530 -7.28 -7.14 -7.73
C SER A 530 -7.45 -6.07 -6.63
N SER A 531 -8.30 -6.36 -5.64
CA SER A 531 -8.52 -5.45 -4.50
C SER A 531 -7.45 -5.63 -3.41
N VAL A 532 -7.11 -6.87 -3.06
CA VAL A 532 -6.06 -7.23 -2.11
C VAL A 532 -5.16 -8.31 -2.73
N ASP A 533 -3.84 -8.15 -2.58
CA ASP A 533 -2.84 -9.17 -2.93
C ASP A 533 -1.87 -9.42 -1.76
N PHE A 534 -1.80 -10.67 -1.31
CA PHE A 534 -0.79 -11.18 -0.36
C PHE A 534 0.11 -12.18 -1.08
N SER A 535 1.18 -11.69 -1.70
CA SER A 535 2.10 -12.52 -2.49
C SER A 535 3.43 -12.69 -1.77
N TYR A 536 3.93 -13.92 -1.70
CA TYR A 536 5.19 -14.30 -1.04
C TYR A 536 5.31 -13.78 0.41
N SER A 537 4.21 -13.82 1.17
CA SER A 537 4.11 -13.14 2.47
C SER A 537 3.81 -14.10 3.62
N THR A 538 4.41 -13.88 4.79
CA THR A 538 4.05 -14.58 6.04
C THR A 538 3.16 -13.67 6.88
N LEU A 539 2.01 -14.16 7.33
CA LEU A 539 1.10 -13.43 8.23
C LEU A 539 0.96 -14.23 9.53
N GLU A 540 1.54 -13.73 10.62
CA GLU A 540 1.55 -14.37 11.94
C GLU A 540 0.82 -13.51 12.99
N ARG A 541 -0.20 -14.05 13.67
CA ARG A 541 -1.01 -13.28 14.65
C ARG A 541 -1.58 -11.97 14.08
N VAL A 542 -1.88 -11.95 12.77
CA VAL A 542 -2.37 -10.77 12.03
C VAL A 542 -3.90 -10.75 12.04
N THR A 543 -4.50 -9.59 12.32
CA THR A 543 -5.94 -9.38 12.12
C THR A 543 -6.17 -8.39 11.00
N ALA A 544 -6.52 -8.87 9.81
CA ALA A 544 -6.89 -8.05 8.66
C ALA A 544 -8.42 -8.04 8.48
N THR A 545 -9.05 -6.87 8.59
CA THR A 545 -10.47 -6.65 8.28
C THR A 545 -10.59 -5.62 7.16
N VAL A 546 -10.84 -6.09 5.94
CA VAL A 546 -10.93 -5.27 4.73
C VAL A 546 -12.39 -5.20 4.28
N VAL A 547 -13.03 -4.04 4.37
CA VAL A 547 -14.41 -3.80 3.93
C VAL A 547 -14.41 -2.75 2.84
N TRP A 548 -14.59 -3.21 1.60
CA TRP A 548 -14.76 -2.37 0.42
C TRP A 548 -16.22 -1.95 0.28
N THR A 549 -16.45 -0.66 0.00
CA THR A 549 -17.78 -0.17 -0.38
C THR A 549 -18.15 -0.75 -1.75
N SER A 550 -17.39 -0.36 -2.79
CA SER A 550 -17.56 -0.85 -4.16
C SER A 550 -16.25 -1.37 -4.76
N LEU A 551 -16.37 -2.32 -5.70
CA LEU A 551 -15.30 -2.73 -6.62
C LEU A 551 -15.74 -2.42 -8.06
N THR A 552 -15.43 -1.21 -8.53
CA THR A 552 -15.71 -0.80 -9.92
C THR A 552 -14.59 -1.30 -10.83
N THR A 553 -14.90 -1.97 -11.95
CA THR A 553 -13.92 -2.48 -12.95
C THR A 553 -12.76 -3.33 -12.40
N CYS A 554 -12.88 -3.82 -11.16
CA CYS A 554 -11.95 -4.70 -10.46
C CYS A 554 -12.63 -6.06 -10.29
N GLY A 555 -12.08 -7.11 -10.92
CA GLY A 555 -12.71 -8.43 -10.99
C GLY A 555 -12.20 -9.45 -9.98
N SER A 556 -11.22 -9.09 -9.14
CA SER A 556 -10.64 -9.98 -8.13
C SER A 556 -10.66 -9.33 -6.75
N ILE A 557 -11.26 -10.02 -5.76
CA ILE A 557 -11.31 -9.59 -4.36
C ILE A 557 -9.99 -9.93 -3.68
N LEU A 558 -9.62 -11.21 -3.65
CA LEU A 558 -8.44 -11.71 -2.96
C LEU A 558 -7.54 -12.43 -3.96
N LYS A 559 -6.28 -11.99 -4.03
CA LYS A 559 -5.17 -12.76 -4.56
C LYS A 559 -4.23 -13.15 -3.41
N SER A 560 -3.77 -14.39 -3.36
CA SER A 560 -2.72 -14.83 -2.45
C SER A 560 -1.85 -15.88 -3.11
N VAL A 561 -0.53 -15.67 -3.13
CA VAL A 561 0.41 -16.53 -3.86
C VAL A 561 1.59 -16.85 -2.95
N SER A 562 1.96 -18.12 -2.78
CA SER A 562 3.16 -18.53 -2.03
C SER A 562 3.24 -17.94 -0.62
N SER A 563 2.10 -17.88 0.08
CA SER A 563 1.95 -17.16 1.36
C SER A 563 1.59 -18.09 2.51
N THR A 564 2.11 -17.79 3.70
CA THR A 564 1.86 -18.56 4.94
C THR A 564 1.05 -17.72 5.91
N ILE A 565 -0.05 -18.24 6.42
CA ILE A 565 -0.98 -17.54 7.30
C ILE A 565 -1.17 -18.41 8.54
N THR A 566 -0.60 -17.99 9.66
CA THR A 566 -0.40 -18.86 10.82
C THR A 566 -0.58 -18.14 12.17
N ASN A 567 -0.55 -18.93 13.24
CA ASN A 567 -0.72 -18.54 14.64
C ASN A 567 -1.95 -17.64 14.88
N SER A 568 -3.14 -18.20 14.62
CA SER A 568 -4.44 -17.55 14.82
C SER A 568 -4.63 -16.25 14.04
N SER A 569 -4.00 -16.12 12.87
CA SER A 569 -4.22 -14.98 11.96
C SER A 569 -5.64 -15.03 11.39
N ILE A 570 -6.30 -13.87 11.32
CA ILE A 570 -7.67 -13.71 10.80
C ILE A 570 -7.64 -12.72 9.64
N LEU A 571 -7.93 -13.19 8.43
CA LEU A 571 -8.15 -12.35 7.26
C LEU A 571 -9.63 -12.35 6.91
N ARG A 572 -10.34 -11.23 7.10
CA ARG A 572 -11.72 -11.03 6.69
C ARG A 572 -11.79 -9.96 5.61
N ILE A 573 -12.26 -10.34 4.42
CA ILE A 573 -12.42 -9.43 3.29
C ILE A 573 -13.89 -9.42 2.87
N GLN A 574 -14.48 -8.24 2.73
CA GLN A 574 -15.91 -8.05 2.44
C GLN A 574 -16.08 -6.97 1.37
N VAL A 575 -17.04 -7.18 0.47
CA VAL A 575 -17.53 -6.15 -0.46
C VAL A 575 -19.01 -5.91 -0.16
N LEU A 576 -19.42 -4.65 -0.09
CA LEU A 576 -20.81 -4.28 0.24
C LEU A 576 -21.69 -4.19 -1.01
N GLU A 577 -21.22 -3.52 -2.05
CA GLU A 577 -21.96 -3.31 -3.30
C GLU A 577 -21.71 -4.41 -4.34
N ASN A 578 -22.64 -4.53 -5.29
CA ASN A 578 -22.64 -5.56 -6.32
C ASN A 578 -21.41 -5.46 -7.24
N ILE A 579 -20.80 -6.61 -7.55
CA ILE A 579 -19.65 -6.71 -8.45
C ILE A 579 -20.12 -7.07 -9.86
N THR A 580 -19.69 -6.27 -10.85
CA THR A 580 -19.82 -6.61 -12.27
C THR A 580 -18.44 -6.71 -12.90
N THR A 581 -17.97 -7.94 -13.13
CA THR A 581 -16.66 -8.26 -13.69
C THR A 581 -16.68 -8.13 -15.22
N PRO A 582 -15.69 -7.46 -15.85
CA PRO A 582 -15.58 -7.38 -17.31
C PRO A 582 -15.51 -8.75 -17.99
N SER A 583 -15.89 -8.82 -19.27
CA SER A 583 -15.68 -10.03 -20.08
C SER A 583 -14.18 -10.28 -20.30
N LEU A 584 -13.78 -11.55 -20.40
CA LEU A 584 -12.39 -12.00 -20.57
C LEU A 584 -11.44 -11.49 -19.47
N PHE A 585 -11.96 -11.25 -18.26
CA PHE A 585 -11.14 -10.90 -17.11
C PHE A 585 -10.20 -12.08 -16.75
N PRO A 586 -8.88 -11.87 -16.62
CA PRO A 586 -7.90 -12.97 -16.61
C PRO A 586 -7.63 -13.59 -15.24
N PHE A 587 -8.30 -13.13 -14.16
CA PHE A 587 -8.06 -13.59 -12.80
C PHE A 587 -9.37 -14.04 -12.12
N SER A 588 -9.28 -15.03 -11.24
CA SER A 588 -10.41 -15.48 -10.42
C SER A 588 -10.84 -14.37 -9.43
N LEU A 589 -12.11 -14.38 -9.04
CA LEU A 589 -12.61 -13.46 -7.99
C LEU A 589 -11.89 -13.70 -6.65
N VAL A 590 -11.59 -14.97 -6.36
CA VAL A 590 -10.67 -15.38 -5.29
C VAL A 590 -9.64 -16.31 -5.92
N ASP A 591 -8.38 -15.94 -5.87
CA ASP A 591 -7.25 -16.71 -6.38
C ASP A 591 -6.24 -16.97 -5.27
N THR A 592 -6.10 -18.21 -4.83
CA THR A 592 -5.07 -18.62 -3.87
C THR A 592 -4.20 -19.71 -4.48
N SER A 593 -2.88 -19.52 -4.53
CA SER A 593 -1.94 -20.52 -5.03
C SER A 593 -0.76 -20.71 -4.05
N PHE A 594 -0.40 -21.96 -3.74
CA PHE A 594 0.69 -22.29 -2.80
C PHE A 594 0.52 -21.62 -1.41
N VAL A 595 -0.71 -21.61 -0.89
CA VAL A 595 -1.04 -20.97 0.40
C VAL A 595 -1.08 -22.01 1.52
N MET A 596 -0.36 -21.75 2.62
CA MET A 596 -0.45 -22.51 3.86
C MET A 596 -1.25 -21.73 4.91
N LEU A 597 -2.33 -22.32 5.41
CA LEU A 597 -3.16 -21.79 6.50
C LEU A 597 -3.08 -22.76 7.69
N SER A 598 -2.48 -22.34 8.81
CA SER A 598 -2.17 -23.23 9.94
C SER A 598 -2.41 -22.58 11.31
N SER A 599 -2.31 -23.38 12.37
CA SER A 599 -2.47 -22.95 13.77
C SER A 599 -3.74 -22.13 14.03
N SER A 600 -4.91 -22.71 13.71
CA SER A 600 -6.25 -22.12 13.91
C SER A 600 -6.46 -20.74 13.24
N SER A 601 -5.79 -20.50 12.12
CA SER A 601 -5.95 -19.28 11.33
C SER A 601 -7.19 -19.34 10.44
N THR A 602 -7.74 -18.18 10.08
CA THR A 602 -8.98 -18.07 9.29
C THR A 602 -8.82 -17.12 8.12
N ILE A 603 -9.26 -17.54 6.93
CA ILE A 603 -9.53 -16.64 5.80
C ILE A 603 -11.04 -16.65 5.55
N GLN A 604 -11.67 -15.47 5.57
CA GLN A 604 -13.09 -15.27 5.34
C GLN A 604 -13.29 -14.26 4.21
N VAL A 605 -13.86 -14.69 3.08
CA VAL A 605 -14.29 -13.80 1.98
C VAL A 605 -15.81 -13.70 1.99
N LEU A 606 -16.31 -12.48 2.13
CA LEU A 606 -17.73 -12.14 2.17
C LEU A 606 -18.14 -11.44 0.87
N LEU A 607 -18.87 -12.18 0.04
CA LEU A 607 -19.33 -11.74 -1.27
C LEU A 607 -20.54 -10.79 -1.15
N PRO A 608 -20.69 -9.83 -2.07
CA PRO A 608 -21.82 -8.90 -2.07
C PRO A 608 -23.13 -9.60 -2.50
N PRO A 609 -24.30 -8.93 -2.42
CA PRO A 609 -25.59 -9.52 -2.80
C PRO A 609 -25.64 -10.06 -4.23
N GLN A 610 -24.90 -9.44 -5.17
CA GLN A 610 -24.79 -9.91 -6.56
C GLN A 610 -23.35 -9.81 -7.08
N VAL A 611 -22.91 -10.90 -7.70
CA VAL A 611 -21.64 -11.04 -8.43
C VAL A 611 -21.98 -11.54 -9.83
N GLN A 612 -21.59 -10.81 -10.86
CA GLN A 612 -21.86 -11.21 -12.24
C GLN A 612 -20.74 -10.82 -13.19
N ILE A 613 -20.58 -11.57 -14.28
CA ILE A 613 -19.86 -11.07 -15.45
C ILE A 613 -20.78 -10.10 -16.21
N VAL A 614 -20.22 -9.08 -16.87
CA VAL A 614 -20.96 -8.21 -17.82
C VAL A 614 -21.79 -9.08 -18.76
N THR A 615 -23.03 -8.70 -19.01
CA THR A 615 -24.02 -9.46 -19.80
C THR A 615 -23.42 -9.95 -21.14
N ASN A 616 -23.54 -11.25 -21.39
CA ASN A 616 -22.96 -11.97 -22.54
C ASN A 616 -21.42 -12.14 -22.55
N GLY A 617 -20.74 -11.80 -21.45
CA GLY A 617 -19.30 -12.00 -21.29
C GLY A 617 -18.91 -13.44 -20.92
N THR A 618 -17.85 -13.96 -21.52
CA THR A 618 -17.20 -15.20 -21.10
C THR A 618 -16.10 -14.93 -20.06
N SER A 619 -15.98 -15.81 -19.07
CA SER A 619 -14.73 -15.98 -18.30
C SER A 619 -13.83 -17.01 -18.98
N LEU A 620 -12.53 -16.93 -18.72
CA LEU A 620 -11.54 -17.98 -19.05
C LEU A 620 -11.03 -18.70 -17.80
N VAL A 621 -11.55 -18.33 -16.63
CA VAL A 621 -11.10 -18.76 -15.30
C VAL A 621 -12.30 -19.03 -14.39
N ALA A 622 -12.09 -19.92 -13.42
CA ALA A 622 -13.04 -20.17 -12.36
C ALA A 622 -13.35 -18.90 -11.55
N LEU A 623 -14.54 -18.80 -10.96
CA LEU A 623 -14.84 -17.71 -10.02
C LEU A 623 -13.89 -17.78 -8.80
N ILE A 624 -13.64 -18.99 -8.29
CA ILE A 624 -12.76 -19.26 -7.16
C ILE A 624 -11.72 -20.29 -7.60
N SER A 625 -10.44 -19.99 -7.41
CA SER A 625 -9.29 -20.86 -7.72
C SER A 625 -8.47 -21.08 -6.46
N LEU A 626 -8.39 -22.33 -5.98
CA LEU A 626 -7.63 -22.75 -4.80
C LEU A 626 -6.58 -23.80 -5.21
N ALA A 627 -5.39 -23.36 -5.60
CA ALA A 627 -4.31 -24.21 -6.07
C ALA A 627 -3.25 -24.48 -4.99
N THR A 628 -2.87 -25.74 -4.79
CA THR A 628 -1.84 -26.19 -3.84
C THR A 628 -2.04 -25.55 -2.44
N MET A 629 -3.27 -25.63 -1.93
CA MET A 629 -3.65 -25.02 -0.66
C MET A 629 -3.56 -26.04 0.49
N THR A 630 -2.77 -25.72 1.51
CA THR A 630 -2.65 -26.49 2.75
C THR A 630 -3.43 -25.80 3.85
N VAL A 631 -4.39 -26.49 4.49
CA VAL A 631 -5.26 -25.95 5.54
C VAL A 631 -5.25 -26.88 6.75
N MET A 632 -4.57 -26.51 7.84
CA MET A 632 -4.25 -27.41 8.94
C MET A 632 -4.46 -26.81 10.34
N ASP A 633 -4.40 -27.67 11.38
CA ASP A 633 -4.49 -27.31 12.80
C ASP A 633 -5.76 -26.51 13.17
N SER A 634 -6.91 -27.02 12.76
CA SER A 634 -8.23 -26.38 12.96
C SER A 634 -8.40 -25.02 12.28
N SER A 635 -7.65 -24.79 11.19
CA SER A 635 -7.80 -23.59 10.36
C SER A 635 -8.99 -23.67 9.41
N VAL A 636 -9.53 -22.51 9.03
CA VAL A 636 -10.76 -22.40 8.23
C VAL A 636 -10.59 -21.45 7.05
N PHE A 637 -10.90 -21.94 5.85
CA PHE A 637 -11.13 -21.10 4.68
C PHE A 637 -12.63 -21.01 4.40
N LEU A 638 -13.21 -19.82 4.47
CA LEU A 638 -14.65 -19.59 4.35
C LEU A 638 -14.96 -18.57 3.25
N ILE A 639 -15.81 -18.94 2.31
CA ILE A 639 -16.46 -18.00 1.40
C ILE A 639 -17.96 -18.00 1.71
N SER A 640 -18.52 -16.82 1.98
CA SER A 640 -19.93 -16.69 2.32
C SER A 640 -20.57 -15.46 1.68
N SER A 641 -21.91 -15.43 1.63
CA SER A 641 -22.61 -14.15 1.46
C SER A 641 -22.30 -13.20 2.62
N GLY A 642 -21.88 -11.98 2.28
CA GLY A 642 -21.79 -10.81 3.14
C GLY A 642 -23.05 -9.93 3.13
N ALA A 643 -24.08 -10.32 2.37
CA ALA A 643 -25.34 -9.60 2.30
C ALA A 643 -26.04 -9.65 3.66
N ILE A 644 -26.11 -8.51 4.34
CA ILE A 644 -27.00 -8.32 5.49
C ILE A 644 -28.40 -8.27 4.90
N GLY A 645 -29.22 -9.28 5.22
CA GLY A 645 -30.61 -9.30 4.80
C GLY A 645 -31.37 -8.19 5.52
N ASP A 646 -31.83 -7.18 4.77
CA ASP A 646 -32.88 -6.29 5.23
C ASP A 646 -34.21 -7.06 5.28
N ASP A 647 -34.37 -7.89 6.32
CA ASP A 647 -35.59 -8.64 6.65
C ASP A 647 -36.80 -7.73 7.03
N SER A 648 -36.72 -6.43 6.68
CA SER A 648 -37.79 -5.43 6.89
C SER A 648 -38.96 -5.57 5.90
N GLY A 649 -38.81 -6.42 4.88
CA GLY A 649 -39.79 -6.69 3.81
C GLY A 649 -41.02 -7.54 4.17
N GLY A 650 -41.65 -7.30 5.32
CA GLY A 650 -43.10 -7.52 5.53
C GLY A 650 -43.72 -8.93 5.36
N GLY A 651 -43.79 -9.69 6.45
CA GLY A 651 -45.03 -10.35 6.89
C GLY A 651 -45.42 -11.72 6.32
N GLY A 652 -45.29 -12.77 7.14
CA GLY A 652 -45.86 -14.10 6.84
C GLY A 652 -45.21 -15.24 7.63
N GLY A 653 -45.36 -15.25 8.96
CA GLY A 653 -44.55 -16.08 9.87
C GLY A 653 -44.50 -17.59 9.56
N GLY A 654 -43.29 -18.17 9.63
CA GLY A 654 -43.14 -19.62 9.49
C GLY A 654 -41.73 -20.20 9.31
N GLY A 655 -40.72 -19.76 10.07
CA GLY A 655 -39.46 -20.49 10.24
C GLY A 655 -38.37 -20.29 9.18
N GLY A 656 -37.21 -19.80 9.62
CA GLY A 656 -35.99 -19.70 8.82
C GLY A 656 -35.66 -18.28 8.37
N GLY A 657 -34.98 -17.51 9.24
CA GLY A 657 -34.28 -16.28 8.87
C GLY A 657 -33.07 -16.59 7.99
N GLY A 658 -33.34 -16.94 6.73
CA GLY A 658 -32.34 -17.23 5.71
C GLY A 658 -31.70 -15.95 5.23
N GLY A 659 -30.68 -15.47 5.95
CA GLY A 659 -29.93 -14.27 5.58
C GLY A 659 -29.47 -14.32 4.11
N ALA A 660 -29.63 -13.19 3.43
CA ALA A 660 -29.63 -13.09 1.96
C ALA A 660 -28.47 -13.85 1.27
N LEU A 661 -28.82 -14.60 0.22
CA LEU A 661 -27.84 -15.33 -0.59
C LEU A 661 -27.06 -14.37 -1.50
N SER A 662 -25.78 -14.66 -1.72
CA SER A 662 -24.98 -14.00 -2.76
C SER A 662 -25.34 -14.60 -4.12
N HIS A 663 -25.98 -13.83 -5.00
CA HIS A 663 -26.35 -14.24 -6.36
C HIS A 663 -25.16 -14.13 -7.31
N ILE A 664 -24.64 -15.27 -7.74
CA ILE A 664 -23.46 -15.43 -8.59
C ILE A 664 -23.91 -15.86 -9.99
N SER A 665 -23.56 -15.08 -11.01
CA SER A 665 -23.73 -15.43 -12.43
C SER A 665 -22.36 -15.49 -13.09
N TRP A 666 -21.87 -16.70 -13.36
CA TRP A 666 -20.53 -16.94 -13.90
C TRP A 666 -20.59 -17.91 -15.07
N THR A 667 -19.95 -17.59 -16.19
CA THR A 667 -20.13 -18.35 -17.44
C THR A 667 -19.28 -19.61 -17.54
N ASP A 668 -18.26 -19.74 -16.70
CA ASP A 668 -17.37 -20.89 -16.57
C ASP A 668 -17.58 -21.58 -15.21
N SER A 669 -16.62 -22.39 -14.76
CA SER A 669 -16.64 -23.05 -13.45
C SER A 669 -16.67 -22.08 -12.27
N THR A 670 -17.28 -22.51 -11.15
CA THR A 670 -17.45 -21.66 -9.96
C THR A 670 -16.35 -21.87 -8.93
N LEU A 671 -15.94 -23.12 -8.72
CA LEU A 671 -14.88 -23.48 -7.79
C LEU A 671 -13.92 -24.44 -8.49
N TRP A 672 -12.66 -24.04 -8.62
CA TRP A 672 -11.54 -24.89 -9.00
C TRP A 672 -10.66 -25.11 -7.76
N ILE A 673 -10.41 -26.36 -7.39
CA ILE A 673 -9.45 -26.71 -6.34
C ILE A 673 -8.41 -27.65 -6.95
N SER A 674 -7.11 -27.34 -6.85
CA SER A 674 -6.04 -28.26 -7.23
C SER A 674 -5.11 -28.58 -6.08
N ASN A 675 -4.70 -29.85 -5.95
CA ASN A 675 -3.74 -30.35 -4.96
C ASN A 675 -3.97 -29.86 -3.50
N PRO A 676 -5.19 -29.98 -2.93
CA PRO A 676 -5.47 -29.53 -1.57
C PRO A 676 -4.93 -30.49 -0.50
N VAL A 677 -4.48 -29.94 0.64
CA VAL A 677 -4.10 -30.71 1.84
C VAL A 677 -4.80 -30.12 3.07
N VAL A 678 -5.92 -30.70 3.47
CA VAL A 678 -6.78 -30.20 4.55
C VAL A 678 -6.79 -31.18 5.72
N SER A 679 -6.18 -30.81 6.84
CA SER A 679 -6.05 -31.70 8.01
C SER A 679 -7.39 -32.00 8.67
N GLN A 680 -7.45 -33.05 9.49
CA GLN A 680 -8.60 -33.27 10.36
C GLN A 680 -8.87 -32.05 11.25
N GLY A 681 -10.14 -31.68 11.40
CA GLY A 681 -10.58 -30.50 12.16
C GLY A 681 -10.50 -29.18 11.39
N SER A 682 -9.85 -29.15 10.23
CA SER A 682 -9.73 -27.98 9.35
C SER A 682 -10.73 -28.08 8.18
N SER A 683 -11.09 -26.97 7.53
CA SER A 683 -12.07 -27.02 6.41
C SER A 683 -11.97 -25.88 5.39
N ILE A 684 -12.40 -26.20 4.17
CA ILE A 684 -12.78 -25.25 3.12
C ILE A 684 -14.32 -25.21 3.09
N THR A 685 -14.93 -24.05 3.32
CA THR A 685 -16.39 -23.90 3.43
C THR A 685 -16.90 -22.87 2.43
N LEU A 686 -17.91 -23.25 1.62
CA LEU A 686 -18.74 -22.33 0.85
C LEU A 686 -20.12 -22.25 1.50
N SER A 687 -20.64 -21.06 1.76
CA SER A 687 -21.97 -20.90 2.39
C SER A 687 -22.84 -19.76 1.85
N ARG A 688 -24.16 -19.96 1.84
CA ARG A 688 -25.15 -18.93 1.46
C ARG A 688 -24.95 -18.37 0.04
N LEU A 689 -24.54 -19.22 -0.90
CA LEU A 689 -24.28 -18.84 -2.29
C LEU A 689 -25.41 -19.32 -3.20
N LYS A 690 -25.87 -18.49 -4.15
CA LYS A 690 -26.75 -18.91 -5.25
C LYS A 690 -26.01 -18.74 -6.57
N VAL A 691 -25.57 -19.84 -7.15
CA VAL A 691 -24.69 -19.90 -8.32
C VAL A 691 -25.48 -20.33 -9.55
N SER A 692 -25.30 -19.58 -10.63
CA SER A 692 -25.78 -19.89 -11.97
C SER A 692 -24.58 -20.03 -12.91
N SER A 693 -24.36 -21.23 -13.47
CA SER A 693 -23.24 -21.56 -14.36
C SER A 693 -23.69 -22.31 -15.63
N ASN A 694 -22.85 -22.32 -16.66
CA ASN A 694 -23.07 -23.05 -17.91
C ASN A 694 -22.31 -24.39 -18.00
N VAL A 695 -21.35 -24.65 -17.10
CA VAL A 695 -20.42 -25.79 -17.20
C VAL A 695 -20.50 -26.61 -15.89
N SER A 696 -19.38 -26.99 -15.27
CA SER A 696 -19.37 -27.59 -13.93
C SER A 696 -19.41 -26.50 -12.85
N VAL A 697 -19.99 -26.79 -11.70
CA VAL A 697 -19.98 -25.85 -10.57
C VAL A 697 -18.67 -25.98 -9.79
N VAL A 698 -18.32 -27.19 -9.37
CA VAL A 698 -17.10 -27.51 -8.64
C VAL A 698 -16.25 -28.46 -9.48
N THR A 699 -14.96 -28.14 -9.63
CA THR A 699 -13.96 -29.03 -10.19
C THR A 699 -12.82 -29.13 -9.19
N ILE A 700 -12.61 -30.33 -8.66
CA ILE A 700 -11.49 -30.68 -7.79
C ILE A 700 -10.55 -31.51 -8.67
N ALA A 701 -9.37 -30.99 -8.94
CA ALA A 701 -8.36 -31.65 -9.76
C ALA A 701 -7.14 -32.00 -8.92
N THR A 702 -6.33 -32.92 -9.40
CA THR A 702 -4.96 -33.08 -8.92
C THR A 702 -4.01 -33.08 -10.10
N THR A 703 -3.01 -32.19 -10.09
CA THR A 703 -2.03 -32.05 -11.17
C THR A 703 -0.64 -32.42 -10.68
N THR A 704 0.07 -33.25 -11.45
CA THR A 704 1.43 -33.74 -11.13
C THR A 704 2.54 -32.69 -11.26
N ASP A 705 2.19 -31.43 -11.56
CA ASP A 705 3.15 -30.36 -11.86
C ASP A 705 3.96 -29.89 -10.65
N ALA A 706 3.54 -30.28 -9.44
CA ALA A 706 4.34 -30.18 -8.21
C ALA A 706 4.48 -31.58 -7.59
N PRO A 707 5.71 -32.14 -7.43
CA PRO A 707 5.93 -33.45 -6.83
C PRO A 707 5.84 -33.37 -5.29
N LEU A 708 4.66 -33.04 -4.76
CA LEU A 708 4.34 -33.18 -3.35
C LEU A 708 4.16 -34.66 -3.02
N ALA A 709 5.26 -35.30 -2.62
CA ALA A 709 5.29 -36.68 -2.18
C ALA A 709 4.63 -36.84 -0.80
N GLY A 710 3.30 -36.98 -0.78
CA GLY A 710 2.51 -37.24 0.41
C GLY A 710 1.02 -37.31 0.09
N ASP A 711 0.28 -38.12 0.85
CA ASP A 711 -1.16 -38.30 0.68
C ASP A 711 -1.91 -36.96 0.84
N TRP A 712 -2.96 -36.79 0.04
CA TRP A 712 -3.78 -35.58 0.02
C TRP A 712 -5.09 -35.80 0.74
N SER A 713 -5.54 -34.80 1.50
CA SER A 713 -6.84 -34.79 2.15
C SER A 713 -7.62 -33.54 1.78
N LEU A 714 -8.93 -33.68 1.55
CA LEU A 714 -9.84 -32.56 1.33
C LEU A 714 -10.99 -32.64 2.33
N ALA A 715 -11.29 -31.53 3.00
CA ALA A 715 -12.51 -31.35 3.76
C ALA A 715 -13.27 -30.13 3.21
N LEU A 716 -14.25 -30.38 2.35
CA LEU A 716 -15.09 -29.36 1.70
C LEU A 716 -16.49 -29.36 2.32
N ALA A 717 -16.96 -28.20 2.78
CA ALA A 717 -18.32 -27.99 3.27
C ALA A 717 -19.09 -27.04 2.35
N LEU A 718 -20.31 -27.43 1.97
CA LEU A 718 -21.28 -26.63 1.23
C LEU A 718 -22.50 -26.43 2.16
N VAL A 719 -22.84 -25.18 2.48
CA VAL A 719 -23.84 -24.85 3.52
C VAL A 719 -24.84 -23.80 3.03
N ILE A 720 -26.11 -24.17 2.84
CA ILE A 720 -27.15 -23.26 2.33
C ILE A 720 -26.77 -22.73 0.93
N CYS A 721 -26.35 -23.61 0.02
CA CYS A 721 -25.94 -23.23 -1.34
C CYS A 721 -26.92 -23.72 -2.40
N THR A 722 -27.28 -22.85 -3.35
CA THR A 722 -28.13 -23.16 -4.50
C THR A 722 -27.29 -23.15 -5.77
N PHE A 723 -27.37 -24.21 -6.58
CA PHE A 723 -26.58 -24.39 -7.78
C PHE A 723 -27.48 -24.68 -8.98
N VAL A 724 -27.44 -23.80 -9.97
CA VAL A 724 -28.29 -23.85 -11.17
C VAL A 724 -27.40 -23.94 -12.41
N GLN A 725 -27.57 -24.98 -13.20
CA GLN A 725 -27.04 -25.00 -14.57
C GLN A 725 -28.06 -24.31 -15.49
N VAL A 726 -27.64 -23.38 -16.36
CA VAL A 726 -28.58 -22.50 -17.10
C VAL A 726 -28.61 -22.75 -18.61
N ASN A 727 -27.51 -23.19 -19.22
CA ASN A 727 -27.42 -23.47 -20.67
C ASN A 727 -27.27 -24.95 -20.95
N ALA A 728 -28.03 -25.44 -21.93
CA ALA A 728 -28.32 -26.87 -22.08
C ALA A 728 -27.79 -27.54 -23.36
N GLN A 729 -27.05 -26.82 -24.23
CA GLN A 729 -26.88 -27.22 -25.63
C GLN A 729 -25.48 -27.69 -26.06
N SER A 730 -24.45 -27.63 -25.18
CA SER A 730 -23.06 -27.85 -25.61
C SER A 730 -22.20 -28.75 -24.69
N VAL A 731 -22.81 -29.50 -23.77
CA VAL A 731 -22.07 -30.38 -22.82
C VAL A 731 -22.58 -31.82 -22.95
N SER A 732 -21.68 -32.77 -23.20
CA SER A 732 -21.99 -34.20 -23.37
C SER A 732 -22.44 -34.88 -22.08
N SER A 733 -21.97 -34.39 -20.93
CA SER A 733 -22.42 -34.81 -19.61
C SER A 733 -22.40 -33.63 -18.64
N TRP A 734 -23.33 -33.67 -17.68
CA TRP A 734 -23.59 -32.58 -16.75
C TRP A 734 -23.19 -33.03 -15.36
N GLN A 735 -22.41 -32.20 -14.67
CA GLN A 735 -21.81 -32.54 -13.38
C GLN A 735 -21.77 -31.30 -12.49
N PHE A 736 -22.21 -31.42 -11.24
CA PHE A 736 -22.04 -30.35 -10.26
C PHE A 736 -20.67 -30.38 -9.60
N MET A 737 -20.12 -31.57 -9.38
CA MET A 737 -18.79 -31.76 -8.84
C MET A 737 -18.01 -32.78 -9.68
N SER A 738 -16.84 -32.40 -10.16
CA SER A 738 -15.88 -33.31 -10.79
C SER A 738 -14.70 -33.53 -9.85
N LEU A 739 -14.31 -34.78 -9.58
CA LEU A 739 -13.06 -35.10 -8.91
C LEU A 739 -12.15 -35.78 -9.93
N THR A 740 -11.05 -35.14 -10.34
CA THR A 740 -10.16 -35.61 -11.39
C THR A 740 -8.73 -35.76 -10.87
N THR A 741 -7.99 -36.75 -11.38
CA THR A 741 -6.53 -36.84 -11.14
C THR A 741 -5.83 -36.99 -12.48
N SER A 742 -5.00 -36.02 -12.86
CA SER A 742 -4.19 -36.12 -14.09
C SER A 742 -2.83 -36.74 -13.75
N ASN A 743 -2.56 -37.93 -14.30
CA ASN A 743 -1.27 -38.57 -14.17
C ASN A 743 -0.45 -38.37 -15.46
N VAL A 744 0.11 -37.18 -15.62
CA VAL A 744 0.68 -36.74 -16.91
C VAL A 744 2.04 -37.39 -17.22
N ASN A 745 2.76 -37.85 -16.20
CA ASN A 745 4.16 -38.29 -16.31
C ASN A 745 4.44 -39.73 -15.83
N GLY A 746 3.40 -40.55 -15.57
CA GLY A 746 3.56 -41.95 -15.15
C GLY A 746 4.15 -42.16 -13.74
N VAL A 747 4.25 -41.08 -12.95
CA VAL A 747 4.57 -41.15 -11.52
C VAL A 747 3.30 -41.61 -10.79
N ALA A 748 3.39 -42.52 -9.81
CA ALA A 748 2.22 -42.86 -9.00
C ALA A 748 1.74 -41.59 -8.27
N ALA A 749 0.54 -41.09 -8.62
CA ALA A 749 0.01 -39.91 -7.98
C ALA A 749 -0.45 -40.25 -6.55
N ALA A 750 -0.31 -39.28 -5.64
CA ALA A 750 -0.55 -39.49 -4.22
C ALA A 750 -2.00 -39.90 -3.93
N ALA A 751 -2.20 -40.67 -2.84
CA ALA A 751 -3.53 -41.11 -2.46
C ALA A 751 -4.37 -39.93 -1.97
N MET A 752 -5.55 -39.73 -2.55
CA MET A 752 -6.49 -38.67 -2.20
C MET A 752 -7.63 -39.20 -1.33
N THR A 753 -7.81 -38.59 -0.15
CA THR A 753 -9.00 -38.77 0.70
C THR A 753 -9.88 -37.52 0.64
N ALA A 754 -11.11 -37.64 0.13
CA ALA A 754 -12.06 -36.53 0.05
C ALA A 754 -13.20 -36.71 1.06
N THR A 755 -13.41 -35.71 1.91
CA THR A 755 -14.59 -35.55 2.76
C THR A 755 -15.38 -34.34 2.25
N ILE A 756 -16.60 -34.59 1.77
CA ILE A 756 -17.51 -33.56 1.26
C ILE A 756 -18.75 -33.56 2.14
N ASN A 757 -19.07 -32.41 2.72
CA ASN A 757 -20.21 -32.18 3.57
C ASN A 757 -21.17 -31.22 2.87
N ILE A 758 -22.42 -31.62 2.64
CA ILE A 758 -23.43 -30.85 1.92
C ILE A 758 -24.63 -30.68 2.84
N THR A 759 -24.93 -29.45 3.26
CA THR A 759 -26.02 -29.15 4.20
C THR A 759 -26.93 -28.06 3.65
N GLN A 760 -28.24 -28.32 3.60
CA GLN A 760 -29.25 -27.34 3.14
C GLN A 760 -29.00 -26.81 1.72
N CYS A 761 -28.42 -27.65 0.84
CA CYS A 761 -28.06 -27.25 -0.53
C CYS A 761 -29.07 -27.74 -1.57
N SER A 762 -29.28 -26.96 -2.62
CA SER A 762 -30.11 -27.33 -3.76
C SER A 762 -29.32 -27.31 -5.07
N PHE A 763 -29.55 -28.31 -5.91
CA PHE A 763 -28.87 -28.50 -7.20
C PHE A 763 -29.93 -28.72 -8.28
N SER A 764 -29.94 -27.90 -9.33
CA SER A 764 -30.96 -27.96 -10.39
C SER A 764 -30.38 -27.84 -11.80
N THR A 765 -30.77 -28.77 -12.65
CA THR A 765 -30.47 -28.77 -14.09
C THR A 765 -31.76 -28.61 -14.91
N PRO A 766 -31.75 -27.90 -16.04
CA PRO A 766 -32.73 -28.08 -17.09
C PRO A 766 -32.86 -29.56 -17.45
N TRP A 767 -34.09 -30.04 -17.57
CA TRP A 767 -34.34 -31.45 -17.87
C TRP A 767 -33.95 -31.75 -19.32
N ALA A 768 -32.80 -32.40 -19.49
CA ALA A 768 -32.31 -32.88 -20.78
C ALA A 768 -32.07 -34.40 -20.71
N PRO A 769 -33.08 -35.25 -21.01
CA PRO A 769 -33.03 -36.70 -20.76
C PRO A 769 -32.04 -37.47 -21.65
N LEU A 770 -31.34 -36.80 -22.56
CA LEU A 770 -30.33 -37.37 -23.46
C LEU A 770 -28.89 -37.24 -22.93
N PHE A 771 -28.67 -36.49 -21.84
CA PHE A 771 -27.36 -36.31 -21.24
C PHE A 771 -27.32 -36.91 -19.82
N SER A 772 -26.21 -37.55 -19.47
CA SER A 772 -25.98 -38.02 -18.09
C SER A 772 -25.82 -36.81 -17.16
N THR A 773 -26.67 -36.70 -16.14
CA THR A 773 -26.66 -35.60 -15.16
C THR A 773 -26.33 -36.14 -13.77
N SER A 774 -25.21 -35.68 -13.20
CA SER A 774 -24.64 -36.20 -11.94
C SER A 774 -24.37 -35.12 -10.89
N LEU A 775 -24.49 -35.48 -9.60
CA LEU A 775 -23.98 -34.62 -8.52
C LEU A 775 -22.45 -34.68 -8.48
N VAL A 776 -21.89 -35.89 -8.47
CA VAL A 776 -20.44 -36.14 -8.47
C VAL A 776 -20.04 -37.01 -9.67
N ARG A 777 -18.99 -36.62 -10.40
CA ARG A 777 -18.36 -37.41 -11.47
C ARG A 777 -16.91 -37.73 -11.10
N LEU A 778 -16.49 -38.95 -11.41
CA LEU A 778 -15.16 -39.50 -11.16
C LEU A 778 -14.65 -40.14 -12.46
N PRO A 779 -13.79 -39.47 -13.25
CA PRO A 779 -13.30 -39.99 -14.52
C PRO A 779 -12.45 -41.26 -14.36
N GLN A 780 -12.43 -42.13 -15.37
CA GLN A 780 -11.72 -43.42 -15.34
C GLN A 780 -10.24 -43.34 -14.89
N ALA A 781 -9.57 -42.22 -15.15
CA ALA A 781 -8.18 -41.95 -14.77
C ALA A 781 -7.96 -41.68 -13.26
N THR A 782 -9.01 -41.68 -12.41
CA THR A 782 -8.91 -41.38 -10.97
C THR A 782 -8.39 -42.54 -10.11
N THR A 783 -7.31 -43.21 -10.52
CA THR A 783 -6.75 -44.41 -9.86
C THR A 783 -6.24 -44.17 -8.43
N ASN A 784 -6.20 -42.90 -8.00
CA ASN A 784 -5.48 -42.45 -6.80
C ASN A 784 -6.42 -41.91 -5.71
N ILE A 785 -7.74 -41.87 -5.93
CA ILE A 785 -8.69 -41.51 -4.86
C ILE A 785 -8.86 -42.74 -3.95
N SER A 786 -8.22 -42.72 -2.78
CA SER A 786 -8.22 -43.84 -1.83
C SER A 786 -9.50 -43.92 -1.01
N SER A 787 -10.18 -42.79 -0.79
CA SER A 787 -11.39 -42.72 0.00
C SER A 787 -12.23 -41.50 -0.36
N LEU A 788 -13.51 -41.72 -0.68
CA LEU A 788 -14.54 -40.69 -0.71
C LEU A 788 -15.55 -40.88 0.44
N THR A 789 -15.72 -39.84 1.25
CA THR A 789 -16.76 -39.71 2.27
C THR A 789 -17.67 -38.54 1.92
N LEU A 790 -18.95 -38.83 1.66
CA LEU A 790 -19.95 -37.82 1.33
C LEU A 790 -21.05 -37.82 2.40
N TYR A 791 -21.18 -36.71 3.12
CA TYR A 791 -22.31 -36.44 4.03
C TYR A 791 -23.25 -35.45 3.35
N ALA A 792 -24.53 -35.81 3.23
CA ALA A 792 -25.56 -34.90 2.73
C ALA A 792 -26.73 -34.81 3.72
N ASP A 793 -27.15 -33.59 4.04
CA ASP A 793 -28.25 -33.27 4.95
C ASP A 793 -29.12 -32.17 4.33
N GLN A 794 -30.45 -32.35 4.32
CA GLN A 794 -31.41 -31.41 3.69
C GLN A 794 -31.00 -31.03 2.25
N LEU A 795 -30.72 -32.05 1.42
CA LEU A 795 -30.31 -31.92 0.03
C LEU A 795 -31.51 -31.94 -0.93
N TRP A 796 -31.60 -30.97 -1.84
CA TRP A 796 -32.59 -30.95 -2.93
C TRP A 796 -31.92 -31.14 -4.29
N LEU A 797 -32.40 -32.09 -5.09
CA LEU A 797 -31.87 -32.40 -6.43
C LEU A 797 -33.00 -32.31 -7.47
N TYR A 798 -32.78 -31.57 -8.56
CA TYR A 798 -33.73 -31.42 -9.66
C TYR A 798 -33.03 -31.69 -11.00
N GLY A 799 -33.57 -32.61 -11.80
CA GLY A 799 -33.04 -32.94 -13.14
C GLY A 799 -31.78 -33.81 -13.18
N LEU A 800 -31.32 -34.32 -12.03
CA LEU A 800 -30.21 -35.28 -11.94
C LEU A 800 -30.67 -36.72 -12.19
N SER A 801 -29.95 -37.45 -13.05
CA SER A 801 -30.17 -38.88 -13.34
C SER A 801 -29.38 -39.80 -12.40
N SER A 802 -28.27 -39.30 -11.84
CA SER A 802 -27.35 -40.08 -11.00
C SER A 802 -26.77 -39.26 -9.86
N PHE A 803 -26.35 -39.93 -8.79
CA PHE A 803 -25.72 -39.29 -7.63
C PHE A 803 -24.20 -39.26 -7.75
N ILE A 804 -23.59 -40.41 -8.04
CA ILE A 804 -22.17 -40.57 -8.38
C ILE A 804 -22.09 -41.27 -9.74
N VAL A 805 -21.29 -40.75 -10.67
CA VAL A 805 -21.05 -41.33 -12.00
C VAL A 805 -19.56 -41.56 -12.21
N PHE A 806 -19.25 -42.71 -12.81
CA PHE A 806 -17.93 -43.06 -13.32
C PHE A 806 -17.97 -42.97 -14.84
N ASP A 807 -17.00 -42.30 -15.45
CA ASP A 807 -16.79 -42.48 -16.89
C ASP A 807 -16.07 -43.80 -17.11
N ASP A 808 -16.68 -44.70 -17.86
CA ASP A 808 -15.92 -45.58 -18.75
C ASP A 808 -15.88 -44.84 -20.11
N ASP A 809 -14.92 -43.93 -20.30
CA ASP A 809 -14.85 -42.98 -21.44
C ASP A 809 -14.47 -43.65 -22.79
N ASP A 810 -14.59 -44.98 -22.85
CA ASP A 810 -14.10 -45.88 -23.90
C ASP A 810 -15.23 -46.65 -24.60
N ASP A 811 -16.38 -46.00 -24.83
CA ASP A 811 -17.43 -46.48 -25.75
C ASP A 811 -16.91 -46.70 -27.21
N ASN A 812 -15.66 -46.30 -27.51
CA ASN A 812 -14.99 -46.45 -28.79
C ASN A 812 -13.74 -47.38 -28.77
N HIS A 813 -13.38 -47.99 -27.63
CA HIS A 813 -12.26 -48.93 -27.55
C HIS A 813 -12.72 -50.35 -27.17
N SER A 814 -13.34 -51.01 -28.15
CA SER A 814 -13.66 -52.44 -28.11
C SER A 814 -12.44 -53.38 -28.20
N ASP A 815 -11.21 -52.84 -28.26
CA ASP A 815 -9.97 -53.63 -28.36
C ASP A 815 -9.52 -54.13 -26.98
N SER A 816 -10.11 -55.26 -26.61
CA SER A 816 -9.67 -56.10 -25.49
C SER A 816 -8.17 -56.42 -25.56
N SER A 817 -7.38 -56.09 -24.51
CA SER A 817 -6.27 -56.91 -23.94
C SER A 817 -5.19 -56.15 -23.13
N SER A 818 -5.30 -54.84 -22.87
CA SER A 818 -4.31 -54.16 -22.01
C SER A 818 -4.51 -54.44 -20.51
N ASN A 819 -3.50 -55.05 -19.87
CA ASN A 819 -3.49 -55.38 -18.44
C ASN A 819 -3.35 -54.12 -17.55
N PHE A 820 -4.41 -53.34 -17.40
CA PHE A 820 -4.46 -52.29 -16.37
C PHE A 820 -4.76 -52.91 -14.99
N THR A 821 -3.70 -53.15 -14.21
CA THR A 821 -3.77 -53.56 -12.79
C THR A 821 -4.07 -52.39 -11.86
N THR A 822 -5.02 -51.53 -12.23
CA THR A 822 -5.44 -50.37 -11.42
C THR A 822 -6.29 -50.84 -10.25
N PRO A 823 -6.01 -50.39 -9.00
CA PRO A 823 -6.80 -50.79 -7.85
C PRO A 823 -8.26 -50.33 -7.98
N PRO A 824 -9.24 -51.08 -7.45
CA PRO A 824 -10.62 -50.66 -7.45
C PRO A 824 -10.78 -49.40 -6.59
N LEU A 825 -11.47 -48.40 -7.13
CA LEU A 825 -11.82 -47.21 -6.37
C LEU A 825 -12.69 -47.58 -5.17
N VAL A 826 -12.36 -47.05 -3.99
CA VAL A 826 -13.11 -47.29 -2.75
C VAL A 826 -13.87 -46.03 -2.35
N VAL A 827 -15.20 -46.08 -2.49
CA VAL A 827 -16.07 -45.09 -1.83
C VAL A 827 -16.26 -45.57 -0.39
N ALA A 828 -15.49 -44.96 0.52
CA ALA A 828 -15.40 -45.41 1.91
C ALA A 828 -16.75 -45.25 2.65
N SER A 829 -17.44 -44.11 2.46
CA SER A 829 -18.80 -43.98 2.95
C SER A 829 -19.65 -42.96 2.20
N VAL A 830 -20.96 -43.25 2.08
CA VAL A 830 -21.96 -42.25 1.71
C VAL A 830 -23.02 -42.23 2.80
N THR A 831 -23.19 -41.07 3.46
CA THR A 831 -24.21 -40.84 4.48
C THR A 831 -25.23 -39.85 3.97
N LEU A 832 -26.47 -40.31 3.80
CA LEU A 832 -27.59 -39.47 3.37
C LEU A 832 -28.56 -39.31 4.55
N ARG A 833 -28.70 -38.07 5.02
CA ARG A 833 -29.72 -37.63 5.97
C ARG A 833 -30.77 -36.82 5.22
N CYS A 834 -31.99 -37.35 5.18
CA CYS A 834 -33.01 -36.82 4.31
C CYS A 834 -34.16 -36.23 5.10
N GLY A 835 -34.18 -34.89 5.20
CA GLY A 835 -35.22 -34.15 5.91
C GLY A 835 -36.63 -34.38 5.33
N TRP A 836 -36.82 -34.24 4.01
CA TRP A 836 -38.11 -34.41 3.34
C TRP A 836 -37.98 -35.01 1.92
N TRP A 837 -38.41 -36.26 1.73
CA TRP A 837 -38.88 -36.76 0.43
C TRP A 837 -40.43 -36.75 0.49
N GLY A 838 -41.12 -35.98 -0.36
CA GLY A 838 -42.60 -36.06 -0.41
C GLY A 838 -43.42 -34.81 -0.77
N ARG A 839 -42.83 -33.74 -1.32
CA ARG A 839 -43.60 -32.51 -1.70
C ARG A 839 -43.41 -31.99 -3.12
N HIS A 840 -42.70 -32.71 -3.99
CA HIS A 840 -42.63 -32.37 -5.42
C HIS A 840 -43.42 -33.39 -6.25
N PRO A 841 -44.27 -32.94 -7.19
CA PRO A 841 -44.89 -33.85 -8.16
C PRO A 841 -43.79 -34.40 -9.07
N PHE A 842 -43.55 -35.71 -8.97
CA PHE A 842 -42.60 -36.39 -9.83
C PHE A 842 -43.18 -36.47 -11.25
N THR A 843 -42.56 -35.74 -12.16
CA THR A 843 -42.96 -35.66 -13.57
C THR A 843 -42.39 -36.79 -14.44
N SER A 844 -41.59 -37.69 -13.85
CA SER A 844 -41.00 -38.88 -14.48
C SER A 844 -41.33 -40.14 -13.67
N SER A 845 -41.04 -41.33 -14.23
CA SER A 845 -41.33 -42.61 -13.55
C SER A 845 -40.59 -42.69 -12.21
N LEU A 846 -41.37 -42.83 -11.14
CA LEU A 846 -40.90 -42.88 -9.75
C LEU A 846 -40.06 -44.10 -9.37
N SER A 847 -39.83 -45.03 -10.31
CA SER A 847 -39.22 -46.33 -10.03
C SER A 847 -37.88 -46.23 -9.26
N PRO A 848 -36.87 -45.42 -9.61
CA PRO A 848 -35.58 -45.45 -8.91
C PRO A 848 -35.69 -45.02 -7.44
N ILE A 849 -36.59 -44.07 -7.14
CA ILE A 849 -36.80 -43.52 -5.79
C ILE A 849 -37.62 -44.49 -4.93
N VAL A 850 -38.65 -45.13 -5.51
CA VAL A 850 -39.44 -46.16 -4.81
C VAL A 850 -38.58 -47.37 -4.45
N TYR A 851 -37.62 -47.76 -5.29
CA TYR A 851 -36.66 -48.83 -4.97
C TYR A 851 -35.60 -48.37 -3.95
N ALA A 852 -35.08 -47.14 -4.05
CA ALA A 852 -34.14 -46.59 -3.08
C ALA A 852 -34.74 -46.48 -1.66
N MET A 853 -35.99 -45.99 -1.53
CA MET A 853 -36.70 -45.94 -0.25
C MET A 853 -37.06 -47.31 0.33
N ARG A 854 -37.06 -48.37 -0.50
CA ARG A 854 -37.19 -49.78 -0.06
C ARG A 854 -35.84 -50.40 0.35
N GLY A 855 -34.76 -49.62 0.41
CA GLY A 855 -33.41 -50.12 0.70
C GLY A 855 -32.79 -50.95 -0.44
N GLN A 856 -33.42 -50.98 -1.61
CA GLN A 856 -32.89 -51.66 -2.79
C GLN A 856 -32.06 -50.69 -3.63
N LEU A 857 -30.75 -50.73 -3.41
CA LEU A 857 -29.77 -50.12 -4.31
C LEU A 857 -29.83 -50.87 -5.66
N LEU A 858 -30.56 -50.30 -6.61
CA LEU A 858 -30.61 -50.79 -7.99
C LEU A 858 -29.21 -50.77 -8.62
N ARG A 859 -28.99 -51.61 -9.62
CA ARG A 859 -27.87 -51.50 -10.55
C ARG A 859 -28.43 -51.35 -11.96
N GLY A 860 -27.94 -50.38 -12.72
CA GLY A 860 -28.39 -50.13 -14.09
C GLY A 860 -28.05 -48.72 -14.59
N PRO A 861 -28.29 -48.43 -15.87
CA PRO A 861 -27.91 -47.15 -16.50
C PRO A 861 -28.70 -45.92 -15.98
N MET A 862 -29.71 -46.14 -15.12
CA MET A 862 -30.57 -45.11 -14.51
C MET A 862 -30.54 -45.20 -12.96
N SER A 863 -29.45 -45.74 -12.38
CA SER A 863 -29.34 -45.96 -10.94
C SER A 863 -28.33 -45.01 -10.27
N ALA A 864 -28.55 -44.73 -8.98
CA ALA A 864 -27.56 -44.11 -8.10
C ALA A 864 -26.26 -44.92 -7.96
N ILE A 865 -26.25 -46.19 -8.38
CA ILE A 865 -25.08 -47.06 -8.47
C ILE A 865 -24.99 -47.71 -9.86
N GLY A 866 -23.92 -47.42 -10.59
CA GLY A 866 -23.68 -47.95 -11.93
C GLY A 866 -23.54 -49.49 -11.98
N PRO A 867 -23.83 -50.13 -13.12
CA PRO A 867 -23.89 -51.59 -13.25
C PRO A 867 -22.56 -52.32 -12.96
N THR A 868 -21.42 -51.64 -13.10
CA THR A 868 -20.06 -52.14 -12.83
C THR A 868 -19.65 -52.12 -11.34
N THR A 869 -20.56 -51.75 -10.43
CA THR A 869 -20.25 -51.67 -9.00
C THR A 869 -20.35 -53.01 -8.27
N GLN A 870 -19.31 -53.41 -7.52
CA GLN A 870 -19.34 -54.58 -6.64
C GLN A 870 -19.32 -54.16 -5.16
N ILE A 871 -20.50 -54.07 -4.56
CA ILE A 871 -20.65 -53.87 -3.10
C ILE A 871 -19.88 -55.00 -2.37
N VAL A 872 -18.73 -54.67 -1.78
CA VAL A 872 -17.95 -55.60 -0.96
C VAL A 872 -18.64 -55.67 0.40
N SER A 873 -19.07 -56.86 0.79
CA SER A 873 -19.69 -57.10 2.09
C SER A 873 -18.65 -56.94 3.21
N SER A 874 -18.52 -55.71 3.73
CA SER A 874 -17.89 -55.49 5.02
C SER A 874 -18.65 -56.29 6.09
N PRO A 875 -17.98 -56.95 7.06
CA PRO A 875 -18.65 -57.60 8.19
C PRO A 875 -19.41 -56.62 9.11
N VAL A 876 -19.42 -55.31 8.79
CA VAL A 876 -20.09 -54.23 9.52
C VAL A 876 -21.13 -53.49 8.66
N THR A 877 -21.68 -54.09 7.59
CA THR A 877 -22.89 -53.55 6.91
C THR A 877 -24.16 -53.74 7.77
N GLN A 878 -24.19 -53.11 8.94
CA GLN A 878 -25.39 -52.97 9.74
C GLN A 878 -26.29 -51.87 9.16
N VAL A 879 -27.26 -52.26 8.34
CA VAL A 879 -28.39 -51.39 8.00
C VAL A 879 -29.26 -51.25 9.26
N TRP A 880 -29.06 -50.18 10.02
CA TRP A 880 -29.89 -49.86 11.20
C TRP A 880 -31.27 -49.38 10.76
N TRP A 881 -32.16 -50.34 10.49
CA TRP A 881 -33.58 -50.12 10.69
C TRP A 881 -33.80 -49.95 12.20
N SER A 882 -34.16 -48.75 12.66
CA SER A 882 -34.67 -48.59 14.03
C SER A 882 -35.97 -49.39 14.14
N SER A 883 -35.92 -50.54 14.81
CA SER A 883 -37.02 -51.50 14.78
C SER A 883 -38.20 -51.04 15.64
N THR A 884 -39.07 -50.21 15.07
CA THR A 884 -40.48 -50.24 15.44
C THR A 884 -41.06 -51.51 14.83
N LYS A 885 -41.27 -52.52 15.68
CA LYS A 885 -42.20 -53.62 15.37
C LYS A 885 -43.58 -53.04 15.04
N ASP A 886 -44.38 -53.84 14.34
CA ASP A 886 -45.77 -53.59 13.96
C ASP A 886 -45.95 -52.83 12.63
N PHE A 887 -45.78 -53.56 11.52
CA PHE A 887 -46.52 -53.31 10.28
C PHE A 887 -47.17 -54.61 9.79
N PRO A 888 -48.44 -54.62 9.34
CA PRO A 888 -49.14 -55.84 8.94
C PRO A 888 -48.74 -56.33 7.54
N GLN A 889 -48.97 -57.62 7.29
CA GLN A 889 -48.91 -58.20 5.96
C GLN A 889 -50.09 -57.69 5.10
N CYS A 890 -49.78 -57.06 3.97
CA CYS A 890 -50.66 -56.97 2.81
C CYS A 890 -49.89 -57.48 1.60
N GLY A 891 -50.44 -58.49 0.92
CA GLY A 891 -49.84 -59.04 -0.30
C GLY A 891 -50.82 -59.02 -1.46
N SER A 892 -50.28 -59.13 -2.66
CA SER A 892 -50.86 -59.96 -3.72
C SER A 892 -49.75 -60.34 -4.70
N GLU A 893 -49.71 -61.61 -5.07
CA GLU A 893 -48.91 -62.07 -6.21
C GLU A 893 -49.56 -61.55 -7.50
N GLU A 894 -48.77 -60.99 -8.42
CA GLU A 894 -48.97 -61.25 -9.85
C GLU A 894 -47.72 -60.92 -10.68
N SER A 895 -47.68 -61.49 -11.88
CA SER A 895 -46.46 -61.70 -12.68
C SER A 895 -45.81 -60.43 -13.24
N ASN A 896 -44.48 -60.40 -13.27
CA ASN A 896 -43.77 -60.37 -14.56
C ASN A 896 -42.29 -60.76 -14.48
N GLN A 897 -41.89 -61.72 -15.32
CA GLN A 897 -40.48 -62.06 -15.57
C GLN A 897 -39.85 -61.03 -16.52
N ARG A 898 -38.78 -60.34 -16.09
CA ARG A 898 -37.55 -60.00 -16.89
C ARG A 898 -36.68 -58.94 -16.20
N ALA A 899 -35.82 -59.38 -15.28
CA ALA A 899 -34.48 -58.83 -15.01
C ALA A 899 -33.80 -59.79 -14.02
N GLY A 900 -32.63 -60.34 -14.38
CA GLY A 900 -31.91 -61.27 -13.52
C GLY A 900 -31.10 -60.56 -12.42
N GLY A 901 -31.01 -61.16 -11.23
CA GLY A 901 -30.19 -60.60 -10.13
C GLY A 901 -30.71 -60.86 -8.72
N SER A 902 -31.28 -62.04 -8.43
CA SER A 902 -31.64 -62.41 -7.06
C SER A 902 -30.38 -62.76 -6.26
N TRP A 903 -30.24 -62.19 -5.05
CA TRP A 903 -29.10 -62.47 -4.16
C TRP A 903 -29.37 -63.76 -3.37
N SER A 904 -28.63 -64.83 -3.65
CA SER A 904 -28.55 -66.01 -2.78
C SER A 904 -27.29 -65.94 -1.92
N LEU A 905 -27.47 -66.02 -0.60
CA LEU A 905 -26.38 -66.06 0.37
C LEU A 905 -25.83 -67.48 0.50
N THR A 906 -24.60 -67.68 0.04
CA THR A 906 -23.78 -68.85 0.38
C THR A 906 -22.46 -68.42 1.00
N SER A 907 -22.42 -68.34 2.33
CA SER A 907 -21.17 -68.44 3.08
C SER A 907 -21.42 -69.21 4.37
N SER A 908 -20.81 -70.39 4.45
CA SER A 908 -20.74 -71.22 5.64
C SER A 908 -19.46 -70.89 6.41
N SER A 909 -19.57 -70.49 7.67
CA SER A 909 -18.65 -70.90 8.74
C SER A 909 -19.09 -70.33 10.09
N SER A 910 -18.80 -71.08 11.14
CA SER A 910 -19.17 -70.75 12.52
C SER A 910 -18.07 -69.95 13.21
N ALA A 911 -18.46 -68.83 13.84
CA ALA A 911 -17.68 -68.21 14.90
C ALA A 911 -18.63 -67.74 16.01
N LYS A 912 -18.43 -68.24 17.23
CA LYS A 912 -19.14 -67.75 18.42
C LYS A 912 -18.56 -66.39 18.79
N MET A 913 -19.41 -65.39 19.01
CA MET A 913 -19.01 -64.20 19.77
C MET A 913 -20.10 -63.78 20.76
N SER A 914 -19.65 -63.41 21.97
CA SER A 914 -20.50 -63.11 23.11
C SER A 914 -21.07 -61.70 23.01
N ALA A 915 -22.39 -61.55 23.15
CA ALA A 915 -23.00 -60.24 23.34
C ALA A 915 -22.83 -59.80 24.80
N THR A 916 -22.25 -58.62 25.01
CA THR A 916 -22.19 -57.98 26.34
C THR A 916 -23.02 -56.71 26.28
N LEU A 917 -24.12 -56.68 27.03
CA LEU A 917 -25.09 -55.58 27.01
C LEU A 917 -24.68 -54.51 28.04
N ASN A 918 -24.41 -53.28 27.59
CA ASN A 918 -24.23 -52.13 28.46
C ASN A 918 -24.97 -50.91 27.91
N HIS A 919 -26.11 -50.58 28.50
CA HIS A 919 -26.74 -49.26 28.38
C HIS A 919 -25.99 -48.24 29.24
N PRO A 920 -25.87 -46.99 28.75
CA PRO A 920 -26.08 -45.83 29.61
C PRO A 920 -27.30 -44.98 29.17
N PRO A 921 -27.86 -44.15 30.07
CA PRO A 921 -29.22 -43.61 29.90
C PRO A 921 -29.29 -42.28 29.16
N TYR A 922 -30.42 -42.06 28.48
CA TYR A 922 -30.93 -40.74 28.15
C TYR A 922 -31.49 -40.06 29.40
N LEU A 923 -31.16 -38.79 29.61
CA LEU A 923 -31.98 -37.86 30.39
C LEU A 923 -31.95 -36.48 29.72
N SER A 924 -33.08 -36.09 29.14
CA SER A 924 -33.31 -34.76 28.60
C SER A 924 -33.88 -33.85 29.69
N SER A 925 -33.35 -32.63 29.82
CA SER A 925 -34.07 -31.54 30.46
C SER A 925 -33.70 -30.18 29.87
N THR A 926 -34.76 -29.48 29.49
CA THR A 926 -34.84 -28.11 29.00
C THR A 926 -34.08 -27.10 29.86
N SER A 927 -33.35 -26.17 29.22
CA SER A 927 -32.74 -25.01 29.90
C SER A 927 -33.71 -23.84 29.97
N THR A 928 -34.18 -23.52 31.17
CA THR A 928 -34.80 -22.23 31.49
C THR A 928 -33.75 -21.20 31.90
N ARG A 929 -33.86 -20.02 31.28
CA ARG A 929 -33.25 -18.73 31.67
C ARG A 929 -33.10 -18.54 33.19
N SER A 930 -31.91 -18.17 33.69
CA SER A 930 -31.65 -16.99 34.57
C SER A 930 -30.19 -16.93 35.06
N GLU A 931 -29.81 -15.78 35.62
CA GLU A 931 -28.43 -15.35 35.88
C GLU A 931 -27.86 -15.81 37.25
N SER A 932 -26.53 -15.73 37.37
CA SER A 932 -25.77 -15.05 38.45
C SER A 932 -24.67 -15.85 39.18
N ILE A 933 -23.46 -15.30 39.06
CA ILE A 933 -22.39 -15.10 40.08
C ILE A 933 -22.28 -16.13 41.23
N GLN A 934 -21.21 -16.94 41.23
CA GLN A 934 -20.09 -16.89 42.19
C GLN A 934 -19.15 -18.08 41.99
N SER A 935 -17.83 -17.84 41.99
CA SER A 935 -16.81 -18.89 42.13
C SER A 935 -15.91 -18.63 43.33
N PRO A 936 -15.55 -19.68 44.09
CA PRO A 936 -14.39 -19.65 44.96
C PRO A 936 -13.26 -20.53 44.41
N VAL A 937 -12.13 -19.87 44.15
CA VAL A 937 -10.74 -20.34 44.32
C VAL A 937 -10.54 -21.81 44.78
N VAL A 938 -9.88 -22.62 43.93
CA VAL A 938 -8.90 -23.62 44.39
C VAL A 938 -7.67 -23.57 43.49
N LYS A 939 -6.48 -23.51 44.10
CA LYS A 939 -5.17 -23.60 43.43
C LYS A 939 -4.73 -25.05 43.32
N SER A 940 -4.01 -25.40 42.26
CA SER A 940 -3.05 -26.51 42.30
C SER A 940 -1.89 -26.26 41.32
N ASN A 941 -0.73 -25.88 41.87
CA ASN A 941 0.55 -25.97 41.18
C ASN A 941 1.05 -27.42 41.25
N THR A 942 1.66 -27.93 40.18
CA THR A 942 2.68 -28.99 40.29
C THR A 942 3.70 -28.89 39.17
N LEU A 943 4.99 -28.93 39.51
CA LEU A 943 6.13 -28.97 38.59
C LEU A 943 6.65 -30.41 38.42
N SER A 944 7.21 -30.73 37.24
CA SER A 944 8.37 -31.63 37.04
C SER A 944 8.83 -31.55 35.56
N MET A 945 9.93 -30.88 35.23
CA MET A 945 11.31 -31.41 35.09
C MET A 945 11.59 -32.32 33.86
N SER A 946 12.21 -31.73 32.81
CA SER A 946 13.63 -31.91 32.36
C SER A 946 14.33 -33.27 32.56
N PRO A 947 15.31 -33.72 31.72
CA PRO A 947 16.14 -32.99 30.73
C PRO A 947 16.12 -33.65 29.31
N GLU A 948 17.04 -33.52 28.33
CA GLU A 948 18.37 -32.86 28.11
C GLU A 948 18.59 -32.70 26.57
N GLY A 949 19.53 -31.94 25.96
CA GLY A 949 20.51 -30.94 26.42
C GLY A 949 21.64 -30.67 25.38
N MET A 950 22.41 -29.58 25.58
CA MET A 950 23.70 -29.19 24.91
C MET A 950 23.71 -28.79 23.40
N VAL A 951 24.56 -27.88 22.89
CA VAL A 951 25.38 -26.74 23.40
C VAL A 951 25.78 -25.88 22.18
N ARG A 952 25.69 -24.53 22.25
CA ARG A 952 26.77 -23.57 21.92
C ARG A 952 26.31 -22.11 22.05
N THR A 953 26.80 -21.42 23.08
CA THR A 953 26.75 -19.96 23.23
C THR A 953 28.10 -19.34 22.85
N THR A 954 28.06 -18.19 22.17
CA THR A 954 29.20 -17.26 22.09
C THR A 954 28.75 -15.90 22.63
N THR A 955 29.24 -15.57 23.81
CA THR A 955 29.01 -14.29 24.48
C THR A 955 29.90 -13.19 23.92
N SER A 956 29.35 -11.99 23.73
CA SER A 956 30.09 -10.74 23.96
C SER A 956 29.28 -9.87 24.91
N VAL A 957 29.97 -9.23 25.86
CA VAL A 957 29.38 -8.47 26.97
C VAL A 957 29.86 -7.02 26.86
N THR A 958 28.93 -6.07 26.89
CA THR A 958 29.25 -4.64 27.05
C THR A 958 28.40 -4.07 28.19
N ALA A 959 29.05 -3.31 29.07
CA ALA A 959 28.55 -3.05 30.42
C ALA A 959 27.47 -1.96 30.53
N THR A 960 26.48 -2.19 31.39
CA THR A 960 25.49 -1.18 31.80
C THR A 960 26.09 -0.24 32.85
N VAL A 961 26.33 1.02 32.48
CA VAL A 961 26.68 2.07 33.45
C VAL A 961 25.42 2.47 34.23
N VAL A 962 25.38 2.13 35.51
CA VAL A 962 24.30 2.50 36.42
C VAL A 962 24.52 3.92 36.96
N THR A 963 23.92 4.93 36.33
CA THR A 963 23.80 6.28 36.90
C THR A 963 22.52 6.38 37.75
N ARG A 964 22.72 6.23 39.06
CA ARG A 964 21.67 6.33 40.08
C ARG A 964 21.35 7.79 40.38
N SER A 965 20.22 8.31 39.90
CA SER A 965 19.69 9.63 40.27
C SER A 965 18.41 9.52 41.08
N HIS A 966 18.49 9.86 42.37
CA HIS A 966 17.32 10.03 43.22
C HIS A 966 16.54 11.28 42.79
N SER A 967 15.23 11.15 42.55
CA SER A 967 14.29 12.25 42.77
C SER A 967 13.05 11.75 43.50
N THR A 968 12.92 12.19 44.76
CA THR A 968 11.77 11.89 45.61
C THR A 968 10.69 12.95 45.40
N SER A 969 9.50 12.57 44.93
CA SER A 969 8.31 13.40 45.18
C SER A 969 7.01 12.58 45.36
N ARG A 970 6.56 12.58 46.60
CA ARG A 970 5.17 12.42 47.11
C ARG A 970 4.18 11.59 46.30
N SER A 971 3.89 10.41 46.85
CA SER A 971 2.61 9.72 46.68
C SER A 971 1.42 10.61 47.10
N LYS A 972 0.42 10.69 46.23
CA LYS A 972 -0.99 10.82 46.63
C LYS A 972 -1.78 9.72 45.96
N THR A 973 -2.15 8.72 46.74
CA THR A 973 -3.05 7.63 46.37
C THR A 973 -4.44 8.19 46.06
N LYS A 974 -4.73 8.45 44.79
CA LYS A 974 -6.10 8.50 44.29
C LYS A 974 -6.44 7.15 43.67
N LYS A 975 -7.46 6.51 44.23
CA LYS A 975 -7.95 5.19 43.85
C LYS A 975 -9.10 5.38 42.86
N ASP A 976 -8.78 5.86 41.66
CA ASP A 976 -9.79 6.05 40.62
C ASP A 976 -10.12 4.68 40.01
N ALA A 977 -11.34 4.21 40.25
CA ALA A 977 -11.84 2.94 39.76
C ALA A 977 -12.18 3.05 38.27
N THR A 978 -11.55 2.22 37.44
CA THR A 978 -11.88 2.12 36.01
C THR A 978 -13.24 1.45 35.86
N VAL A 979 -14.31 2.24 35.79
CA VAL A 979 -15.65 1.76 35.43
C VAL A 979 -15.68 1.54 33.92
N THR A 980 -15.74 0.28 33.50
CA THR A 980 -15.96 -0.10 32.10
C THR A 980 -17.40 0.23 31.71
N VAL A 981 -17.65 1.45 31.22
CA VAL A 981 -18.95 1.80 30.63
C VAL A 981 -18.98 1.29 29.18
N SER A 982 -19.73 0.21 28.96
CA SER A 982 -20.09 -0.26 27.62
C SER A 982 -21.23 0.59 27.05
N PRO A 983 -21.05 1.34 25.95
CA PRO A 983 -22.12 2.10 25.34
C PRO A 983 -22.97 1.20 24.45
N GLN A 984 -23.90 0.43 25.05
CA GLN A 984 -25.11 0.03 24.33
C GLN A 984 -26.05 1.24 24.28
N GLY A 985 -25.93 2.02 23.21
CA GLY A 985 -26.71 3.22 22.98
C GLY A 985 -26.98 3.43 21.50
N THR A 986 -28.07 2.85 21.01
CA THR A 986 -28.51 2.97 19.62
C THR A 986 -28.95 4.41 19.32
N LEU A 987 -28.05 5.24 18.82
CA LEU A 987 -28.39 6.57 18.31
C LEU A 987 -28.88 6.46 16.86
N THR A 988 -30.20 6.42 16.69
CA THR A 988 -30.87 6.61 15.40
C THR A 988 -30.70 8.06 14.94
N TRP A 989 -29.75 8.31 14.05
CA TRP A 989 -29.65 9.58 13.33
C TRP A 989 -30.58 9.58 12.13
N SER A 990 -31.68 10.34 12.23
CA SER A 990 -32.56 10.63 11.10
C SER A 990 -31.87 11.60 10.13
N THR A 991 -31.46 11.10 8.97
CA THR A 991 -30.90 11.90 7.87
C THR A 991 -32.00 12.68 7.15
N LEU A 992 -32.06 13.99 7.40
CA LEU A 992 -32.79 14.94 6.53
C LEU A 992 -31.86 15.42 5.42
N SER A 993 -32.07 14.92 4.21
CA SER A 993 -31.28 15.24 3.02
C SER A 993 -31.64 16.61 2.42
N PRO A 994 -30.68 17.54 2.25
CA PRO A 994 -30.81 18.62 1.28
C PRO A 994 -30.23 18.19 -0.09
N PRO A 995 -30.92 18.39 -1.21
CA PRO A 995 -30.39 18.06 -2.52
C PRO A 995 -29.38 19.13 -2.98
N TYR A 996 -28.09 18.77 -3.04
CA TYR A 996 -27.06 19.61 -3.66
C TYR A 996 -26.58 19.01 -4.98
N SER A 997 -27.20 19.47 -6.07
CA SER A 997 -26.70 19.29 -7.43
C SER A 997 -25.63 20.33 -7.73
N SER A 998 -24.37 19.93 -7.89
CA SER A 998 -23.28 20.81 -8.34
C SER A 998 -22.63 20.30 -9.62
N THR A 999 -23.21 20.64 -10.76
CA THR A 999 -22.56 20.56 -12.08
C THR A 999 -21.55 21.71 -12.22
N THR A 1000 -20.25 21.44 -12.05
CA THR A 1000 -19.19 22.42 -12.32
C THR A 1000 -18.61 22.22 -13.72
N SER A 1001 -19.17 22.89 -14.72
CA SER A 1001 -18.56 23.06 -16.04
C SER A 1001 -17.52 24.19 -16.00
N LEU A 1002 -16.24 23.86 -16.13
CA LEU A 1002 -15.16 24.84 -16.25
C LEU A 1002 -14.85 25.13 -17.73
N SER A 1003 -15.36 26.24 -18.24
CA SER A 1003 -14.95 26.82 -19.52
C SER A 1003 -13.99 27.99 -19.27
N SER A 1004 -12.69 27.75 -19.42
CA SER A 1004 -11.65 28.80 -19.29
C SER A 1004 -11.26 29.36 -20.67
N SER A 1005 -11.95 30.40 -21.11
CA SER A 1005 -11.51 31.22 -22.25
C SER A 1005 -10.54 32.30 -21.78
N PHE A 1006 -9.23 32.11 -21.99
CA PHE A 1006 -8.23 33.16 -21.81
C PHE A 1006 -7.89 33.82 -23.14
N SER A 1007 -8.36 35.06 -23.32
CA SER A 1007 -7.95 35.92 -24.43
C SER A 1007 -6.57 36.50 -24.17
N ALA A 1008 -5.66 36.38 -25.13
CA ALA A 1008 -4.38 37.05 -25.09
C ALA A 1008 -4.52 38.51 -25.57
N SER A 1009 -3.86 39.45 -24.89
CA SER A 1009 -3.59 40.79 -25.42
C SER A 1009 -2.23 41.27 -24.94
N SER A 1010 -1.33 41.52 -25.88
CA SER A 1010 0.05 41.94 -25.65
C SER A 1010 0.18 43.47 -25.54
N SER A 1011 1.01 43.92 -24.59
CA SER A 1011 1.97 45.05 -24.72
C SER A 1011 1.53 46.40 -25.33
N TYR A 1012 1.73 47.52 -24.61
CA TYR A 1012 2.97 48.34 -24.76
C TYR A 1012 3.01 49.55 -23.80
N VAL A 1013 4.24 49.87 -23.35
CA VAL A 1013 4.84 51.18 -23.00
C VAL A 1013 4.10 52.25 -22.17
N SER A 1014 4.90 52.77 -21.23
CA SER A 1014 4.75 53.98 -20.44
C SER A 1014 4.67 55.29 -21.23
N ALA A 1015 3.77 56.19 -20.82
CA ALA A 1015 3.95 57.64 -20.97
C ALA A 1015 3.35 58.38 -19.76
N LEU A 1016 3.99 59.47 -19.37
CA LEU A 1016 3.66 60.29 -18.21
C LEU A 1016 2.87 61.54 -18.67
N SER A 1017 1.70 61.84 -18.10
CA SER A 1017 1.19 63.21 -18.09
C SER A 1017 0.23 63.48 -16.92
N THR A 1018 0.28 64.72 -16.45
CA THR A 1018 -0.53 65.31 -15.37
C THR A 1018 -1.66 66.16 -15.96
N HIS A 1019 -2.87 66.13 -15.38
CA HIS A 1019 -3.57 67.31 -14.78
C HIS A 1019 -5.10 67.11 -14.53
N THR A 1020 -5.57 67.82 -13.49
CA THR A 1020 -6.94 68.38 -13.25
C THR A 1020 -8.18 67.47 -13.28
N VAL A 1021 -8.71 67.19 -12.07
CA VAL A 1021 -9.93 67.84 -11.50
C VAL A 1021 -10.99 68.31 -12.51
N ASP A 1022 -12.19 67.71 -12.50
CA ASP A 1022 -13.38 68.28 -11.82
C ASP A 1022 -14.63 67.35 -11.83
N GLY A 1023 -15.64 67.66 -11.00
CA GLY A 1023 -17.06 67.50 -11.37
C GLY A 1023 -17.84 66.18 -11.16
N SER A 1024 -18.22 65.90 -9.90
CA SER A 1024 -19.58 65.55 -9.37
C SER A 1024 -20.64 64.67 -10.11
N PRO A 1025 -21.63 64.09 -9.39
CA PRO A 1025 -22.26 62.83 -9.78
C PRO A 1025 -23.70 62.92 -10.35
N SER A 1026 -24.12 61.87 -11.06
CA SER A 1026 -25.52 61.49 -11.20
C SER A 1026 -25.67 59.97 -11.28
N GLY A 1027 -26.49 59.39 -10.40
CA GLY A 1027 -26.83 57.96 -10.44
C GLY A 1027 -28.19 57.75 -11.10
N HIS A 1028 -28.35 56.65 -11.83
CA HIS A 1028 -29.67 56.09 -12.17
C HIS A 1028 -29.61 54.56 -12.21
N SER A 1029 -30.56 53.93 -11.51
CA SER A 1029 -30.68 52.49 -11.39
C SER A 1029 -31.62 51.95 -12.46
N GLN A 1030 -31.16 51.04 -13.32
CA GLN A 1030 -32.05 50.20 -14.13
C GLN A 1030 -31.59 48.75 -14.19
N THR A 1031 -32.35 47.89 -13.53
CA THR A 1031 -32.35 46.44 -13.71
C THR A 1031 -32.95 46.06 -15.06
N LEU A 1032 -32.22 45.30 -15.87
CA LEU A 1032 -32.77 44.58 -17.02
C LEU A 1032 -32.44 43.08 -16.94
N ARG A 1033 -33.43 42.27 -17.28
CA ARG A 1033 -33.49 40.82 -17.08
C ARG A 1033 -33.61 40.15 -18.46
N PRO A 1034 -32.64 39.33 -18.90
CA PRO A 1034 -32.75 38.64 -20.19
C PRO A 1034 -33.57 37.36 -20.04
N THR A 1035 -34.64 37.25 -20.82
CA THR A 1035 -35.38 36.01 -21.03
C THR A 1035 -34.77 35.29 -22.24
N PHE A 1036 -34.43 34.01 -22.13
CA PHE A 1036 -34.02 33.19 -23.28
C PHE A 1036 -35.04 32.10 -23.58
N THR A 1037 -35.66 32.20 -24.75
CA THR A 1037 -36.50 31.17 -25.37
C THR A 1037 -35.65 30.21 -26.20
N LEU A 1038 -35.82 28.90 -25.99
CA LEU A 1038 -35.35 27.89 -26.95
C LEU A 1038 -36.38 27.71 -28.08
N SER A 1039 -35.89 27.63 -29.31
CA SER A 1039 -36.65 27.13 -30.46
C SER A 1039 -35.77 26.20 -31.29
N SER A 1040 -36.20 24.95 -31.46
CA SER A 1040 -35.51 23.95 -32.28
C SER A 1040 -35.94 24.03 -33.75
N SER A 1041 -35.01 23.87 -34.68
CA SER A 1041 -35.35 23.51 -36.07
C SER A 1041 -34.27 22.62 -36.70
N ARG A 1042 -34.68 21.42 -37.11
CA ARG A 1042 -33.98 20.57 -38.10
C ARG A 1042 -34.10 21.19 -39.49
N SER A 1043 -33.08 21.04 -40.33
CA SER A 1043 -33.24 20.83 -41.77
C SER A 1043 -31.92 20.38 -42.41
N ASP A 1044 -31.95 19.23 -43.08
CA ASP A 1044 -30.92 18.80 -44.04
C ASP A 1044 -31.03 19.60 -45.35
N SER A 1045 -29.91 19.87 -46.04
CA SER A 1045 -29.86 19.79 -47.52
C SER A 1045 -28.43 19.91 -48.10
N SER A 1046 -28.24 19.15 -49.18
CA SER A 1046 -27.12 19.12 -50.13
C SER A 1046 -26.97 20.37 -51.02
N GLY A 1047 -25.78 20.60 -51.63
CA GLY A 1047 -25.74 21.34 -52.92
C GLY A 1047 -24.44 22.05 -53.37
N SER A 1048 -23.52 21.30 -53.99
CA SER A 1048 -22.67 21.66 -55.17
C SER A 1048 -22.14 23.09 -55.50
N THR A 1049 -20.81 23.15 -55.71
CA THR A 1049 -20.04 23.73 -56.86
C THR A 1049 -19.99 25.24 -57.19
N THR A 1050 -18.77 25.81 -57.13
CA THR A 1050 -17.99 26.48 -58.24
C THR A 1050 -16.72 27.12 -57.62
N SER A 1051 -15.51 26.57 -57.79
CA SER A 1051 -14.57 26.64 -58.94
C SER A 1051 -13.93 28.01 -59.23
N VAL A 1052 -12.59 28.12 -59.12
CA VAL A 1052 -11.64 28.61 -60.16
C VAL A 1052 -10.18 28.43 -59.70
N SER A 1053 -9.29 28.20 -60.68
CA SER A 1053 -7.82 27.94 -60.72
C SER A 1053 -6.90 28.48 -59.59
N ALA A 1054 -5.67 27.97 -59.37
CA ALA A 1054 -4.73 27.37 -60.33
C ALA A 1054 -3.72 26.36 -59.74
N GLU A 1055 -3.37 25.37 -60.56
CA GLU A 1055 -2.24 24.41 -60.47
C GLU A 1055 -1.08 24.91 -61.38
N PRO A 1056 0.05 24.19 -61.63
CA PRO A 1056 0.60 22.98 -60.97
C PRO A 1056 2.13 23.00 -60.72
N SER A 1057 2.64 21.98 -60.04
CA SER A 1057 3.71 21.13 -60.59
C SER A 1057 3.75 19.75 -59.91
N ALA A 1058 3.48 18.71 -60.70
CA ALA A 1058 3.58 17.31 -60.29
C ALA A 1058 5.01 16.76 -60.52
N THR A 1059 5.40 15.61 -59.97
CA THR A 1059 5.13 14.33 -60.65
C THR A 1059 4.84 13.14 -59.72
N LYS A 1060 3.94 12.26 -60.19
CA LYS A 1060 3.65 10.91 -59.68
C LYS A 1060 4.82 9.94 -59.86
N TRP A 1061 4.81 8.82 -59.13
CA TRP A 1061 4.58 7.47 -59.73
C TRP A 1061 3.97 6.48 -58.70
N GLN A 1062 3.52 5.32 -59.17
CA GLN A 1062 2.61 4.38 -58.49
C GLN A 1062 3.26 3.02 -58.15
N LEU A 1063 2.61 2.33 -57.21
CA LEU A 1063 2.42 0.86 -57.08
C LEU A 1063 3.49 -0.06 -56.44
N LEU A 1064 2.95 -0.90 -55.53
CA LEU A 1064 3.28 -2.30 -55.18
C LEU A 1064 4.59 -2.70 -54.43
N ALA A 1065 4.37 -3.11 -53.17
CA ALA A 1065 4.80 -4.35 -52.50
C ALA A 1065 6.29 -4.71 -52.20
N THR A 1066 6.44 -5.30 -51.00
CA THR A 1066 7.46 -6.27 -50.51
C THR A 1066 8.89 -5.83 -50.11
N ALA A 1067 9.10 -5.87 -48.78
CA ALA A 1067 10.21 -6.49 -48.04
C ALA A 1067 11.67 -5.94 -48.06
N SER A 1068 12.32 -6.06 -46.88
CA SER A 1068 13.76 -5.86 -46.56
C SER A 1068 14.30 -4.42 -46.59
N ALA A 1069 15.28 -4.00 -45.77
CA ALA A 1069 15.84 -4.50 -44.49
C ALA A 1069 16.76 -3.43 -43.84
N SER A 1070 17.14 -3.62 -42.56
CA SER A 1070 18.30 -3.00 -41.87
C SER A 1070 18.19 -1.50 -41.52
N PRO A 1071 18.95 -0.96 -40.52
CA PRO A 1071 20.12 -1.51 -39.80
C PRO A 1071 19.79 -1.88 -38.32
N SER A 1072 20.54 -2.67 -37.52
CA SER A 1072 21.99 -2.80 -37.27
C SER A 1072 22.61 -1.48 -36.72
N VAL A 1073 23.51 -1.41 -35.75
CA VAL A 1073 24.26 -2.35 -34.90
C VAL A 1073 24.34 -1.74 -33.48
N ALA A 1074 24.21 -2.57 -32.44
CA ALA A 1074 24.72 -2.30 -31.09
C ALA A 1074 25.89 -3.29 -30.82
N PRO A 1075 26.63 -3.26 -29.69
CA PRO A 1075 26.75 -2.26 -28.61
C PRO A 1075 28.24 -1.92 -28.33
N GLN A 1076 28.58 -1.28 -27.20
CA GLN A 1076 29.69 -1.80 -26.39
C GLN A 1076 29.66 -1.40 -24.91
N THR A 1077 29.82 -2.42 -24.06
CA THR A 1077 30.19 -2.37 -22.65
C THR A 1077 31.71 -2.51 -22.48
N SER A 1078 32.29 -1.96 -21.42
CA SER A 1078 33.54 -2.42 -20.80
C SER A 1078 33.78 -1.70 -19.46
N ASN A 1079 34.52 -2.22 -18.49
CA ASN A 1079 34.78 -3.62 -18.09
C ASN A 1079 35.24 -3.65 -16.62
N SER A 1080 35.20 -4.82 -16.00
CA SER A 1080 35.85 -5.13 -14.72
C SER A 1080 37.38 -5.20 -14.83
N MET A 1081 38.06 -5.15 -13.67
CA MET A 1081 39.36 -5.82 -13.47
C MET A 1081 39.35 -6.61 -12.16
N ASP A 1082 39.90 -7.82 -12.23
CA ASP A 1082 40.12 -8.79 -11.15
C ASP A 1082 41.32 -8.40 -10.22
N THR A 1083 41.80 -9.14 -9.20
CA THR A 1083 41.72 -10.59 -8.85
C THR A 1083 42.10 -10.89 -7.38
N SER A 1084 41.78 -12.11 -6.91
CA SER A 1084 42.37 -12.86 -5.76
C SER A 1084 41.91 -12.51 -4.30
N SER A 1085 41.85 -13.43 -3.32
CA SER A 1085 42.41 -14.81 -3.22
C SER A 1085 41.61 -15.82 -2.35
N THR A 1086 41.61 -17.09 -2.79
CA THR A 1086 41.51 -18.39 -2.07
C THR A 1086 40.99 -18.53 -0.61
N ARG A 1087 40.03 -19.45 -0.41
CA ARG A 1087 40.30 -20.76 0.28
C ARG A 1087 39.24 -21.84 0.02
N THR A 1088 39.67 -23.10 0.16
CA THR A 1088 38.98 -24.33 -0.28
C THR A 1088 38.25 -25.06 0.84
N ALA A 1089 37.11 -25.70 0.53
CA ALA A 1089 36.61 -26.87 1.27
C ALA A 1089 35.92 -27.84 0.30
N THR A 1090 36.26 -29.13 0.39
CA THR A 1090 35.91 -30.16 -0.59
C THR A 1090 34.95 -31.18 0.00
N LEU A 1091 33.95 -31.64 -0.75
CA LEU A 1091 33.25 -32.90 -0.46
C LEU A 1091 32.90 -33.63 -1.76
N LYS A 1092 33.23 -34.92 -1.82
CA LYS A 1092 33.14 -35.78 -3.02
C LYS A 1092 31.95 -36.72 -2.91
N HIS A 1093 31.24 -36.95 -4.02
CA HIS A 1093 30.76 -38.26 -4.47
C HIS A 1093 30.66 -38.17 -6.01
N SER A 1094 31.52 -38.81 -6.81
CA SER A 1094 31.68 -40.26 -7.03
C SER A 1094 30.57 -40.88 -7.89
N LEU A 1095 30.65 -40.65 -9.20
CA LEU A 1095 29.99 -41.48 -10.22
C LEU A 1095 31.06 -42.00 -11.20
N THR A 1096 31.30 -43.30 -11.19
CA THR A 1096 32.09 -44.02 -12.20
C THR A 1096 31.16 -44.73 -13.17
N PRO A 1097 31.29 -44.52 -14.50
CA PRO A 1097 30.60 -45.32 -15.50
C PRO A 1097 31.43 -46.54 -15.91
N SER A 1098 30.77 -47.66 -16.20
CA SER A 1098 31.38 -48.76 -16.96
C SER A 1098 30.35 -49.43 -17.88
N SER A 1099 30.67 -49.43 -19.17
CA SER A 1099 30.17 -50.38 -20.17
C SER A 1099 30.58 -51.82 -19.79
N SER A 1100 30.15 -52.92 -20.44
CA SER A 1100 29.60 -53.10 -21.79
C SER A 1100 28.91 -54.48 -21.94
N THR A 1101 28.01 -54.58 -22.92
CA THR A 1101 27.66 -55.71 -23.81
C THR A 1101 28.67 -56.88 -23.98
N PRO A 1102 28.30 -58.01 -24.65
CA PRO A 1102 27.00 -58.73 -24.70
C PRO A 1102 27.17 -60.28 -24.65
N SER A 1103 26.09 -61.06 -24.57
CA SER A 1103 26.06 -62.43 -25.11
C SER A 1103 24.64 -62.94 -25.36
N ALA A 1104 24.43 -63.65 -26.47
CA ALA A 1104 23.16 -64.28 -26.80
C ALA A 1104 23.06 -65.69 -26.20
N THR A 1105 21.86 -66.12 -25.82
CA THR A 1105 21.51 -67.54 -25.79
C THR A 1105 19.99 -67.74 -25.86
N ASN A 1106 19.53 -68.49 -26.87
CA ASN A 1106 18.17 -69.05 -26.89
C ASN A 1106 18.04 -70.09 -25.77
N PRO A 1107 16.85 -70.24 -25.15
CA PRO A 1107 16.06 -71.41 -25.56
C PRO A 1107 14.53 -71.21 -25.61
N ARG A 1108 13.98 -71.48 -26.79
CA ARG A 1108 12.97 -72.55 -27.03
C ARG A 1108 11.86 -72.75 -25.98
N THR A 1109 10.74 -72.04 -26.22
CA THR A 1109 9.35 -72.52 -26.10
C THR A 1109 8.97 -73.55 -25.01
N THR A 1110 8.12 -73.12 -24.08
CA THR A 1110 7.06 -73.98 -23.52
C THR A 1110 5.76 -73.16 -23.47
N ARG A 1111 4.69 -73.65 -24.10
CA ARG A 1111 3.35 -73.04 -24.02
C ARG A 1111 2.60 -73.68 -22.85
N THR A 1112 2.30 -72.91 -21.82
CA THR A 1112 1.18 -73.17 -20.90
C THR A 1112 0.06 -72.20 -21.25
N TYR A 1113 -1.10 -72.74 -21.60
CA TYR A 1113 -2.34 -71.97 -21.71
C TYR A 1113 -2.98 -71.92 -20.32
N ASP A 1114 -2.58 -70.95 -19.51
CA ASP A 1114 -3.33 -70.62 -18.30
C ASP A 1114 -4.56 -69.79 -18.69
N ALA A 1115 -5.73 -70.20 -18.18
CA ALA A 1115 -6.98 -69.51 -18.45
C ALA A 1115 -6.97 -68.14 -17.75
N VAL A 1116 -6.86 -67.08 -18.56
CA VAL A 1116 -7.04 -65.70 -18.08
C VAL A 1116 -8.50 -65.52 -17.67
N VAL A 1117 -8.77 -65.71 -16.38
CA VAL A 1117 -9.98 -65.19 -15.75
C VAL A 1117 -9.88 -63.68 -15.83
N THR A 1118 -10.70 -63.06 -16.69
CA THR A 1118 -10.87 -61.61 -16.71
C THR A 1118 -11.51 -61.17 -15.40
N PRO A 1119 -10.81 -60.41 -14.53
CA PRO A 1119 -11.47 -59.80 -13.38
C PRO A 1119 -12.42 -58.73 -13.93
N SER A 1120 -13.72 -58.90 -13.67
CA SER A 1120 -14.67 -57.80 -13.89
C SER A 1120 -14.33 -56.68 -12.91
N ARG A 1121 -14.17 -55.45 -13.44
CA ARG A 1121 -13.91 -54.25 -12.63
C ARG A 1121 -15.00 -54.08 -11.58
N SER A 1122 -14.61 -53.67 -10.37
CA SER A 1122 -15.39 -53.92 -9.16
C SER A 1122 -15.31 -52.75 -8.16
N LEU A 1123 -16.19 -51.75 -8.29
CA LEU A 1123 -16.24 -50.63 -7.33
C LEU A 1123 -16.66 -51.13 -5.93
N ALA A 1124 -15.79 -51.01 -4.94
CA ALA A 1124 -16.08 -51.38 -3.55
C ALA A 1124 -16.65 -50.20 -2.76
N VAL A 1125 -17.96 -50.19 -2.53
CA VAL A 1125 -18.59 -49.27 -1.55
C VAL A 1125 -18.62 -49.97 -0.19
N ALA A 1126 -17.85 -49.48 0.78
CA ALA A 1126 -17.67 -50.16 2.06
C ALA A 1126 -18.85 -50.00 3.02
N MET A 1127 -19.53 -48.84 2.99
CA MET A 1127 -20.73 -48.56 3.77
C MET A 1127 -21.60 -47.47 3.11
N VAL A 1128 -22.89 -47.74 2.94
CA VAL A 1128 -23.91 -46.70 2.66
C VAL A 1128 -24.82 -46.62 3.87
N ASN A 1129 -24.92 -45.44 4.48
CA ASN A 1129 -25.78 -45.22 5.64
C ASN A 1129 -26.88 -44.21 5.28
N ILE A 1130 -28.12 -44.70 5.16
CA ILE A 1130 -29.30 -43.87 4.91
C ILE A 1130 -30.02 -43.69 6.24
N ALA A 1131 -29.93 -42.49 6.82
CA ALA A 1131 -30.61 -42.15 8.05
C ALA A 1131 -31.86 -41.31 7.72
N LEU A 1132 -33.02 -41.95 7.84
CA LEU A 1132 -34.33 -41.29 7.73
C LEU A 1132 -34.76 -40.82 9.13
N ASP A 1133 -34.95 -39.50 9.30
CA ASP A 1133 -35.53 -39.00 10.54
C ASP A 1133 -37.02 -39.41 10.65
N ALA A 1134 -37.45 -39.74 11.87
CA ALA A 1134 -38.77 -40.32 12.15
C ALA A 1134 -39.98 -39.58 11.52
N PRO A 1135 -40.03 -38.24 11.39
CA PRO A 1135 -41.13 -37.55 10.70
C PRO A 1135 -41.24 -37.88 9.21
N ALA A 1136 -40.11 -38.15 8.53
CA ALA A 1136 -40.10 -38.48 7.11
C ALA A 1136 -40.66 -39.88 6.85
N VAL A 1137 -40.41 -40.84 7.75
CA VAL A 1137 -40.96 -42.20 7.68
C VAL A 1137 -42.50 -42.18 7.75
N LEU A 1138 -43.05 -41.39 8.67
CA LEU A 1138 -44.51 -41.21 8.81
C LEU A 1138 -45.18 -40.53 7.61
N GLN A 1139 -44.53 -39.53 6.99
CA GLN A 1139 -45.07 -38.88 5.80
C GLN A 1139 -44.92 -39.72 4.52
N ALA A 1140 -43.81 -40.45 4.36
CA ALA A 1140 -43.63 -41.39 3.26
C ALA A 1140 -44.65 -42.54 3.33
N ALA A 1141 -44.92 -43.08 4.52
CA ALA A 1141 -45.97 -44.08 4.72
C ALA A 1141 -47.37 -43.54 4.35
N ALA A 1142 -47.68 -42.29 4.69
CA ALA A 1142 -48.96 -41.66 4.33
C ALA A 1142 -49.12 -41.40 2.82
N PHE A 1143 -48.03 -41.08 2.10
CA PHE A 1143 -48.05 -40.82 0.66
C PHE A 1143 -48.02 -42.10 -0.19
N ILE A 1144 -47.54 -43.22 0.36
CA ILE A 1144 -47.57 -44.55 -0.28
C ILE A 1144 -48.94 -45.25 -0.06
N ALA A 1145 -49.73 -44.79 0.90
CA ALA A 1145 -51.07 -45.29 1.19
C ALA A 1145 -52.21 -44.60 0.39
N THR A 1146 -51.86 -43.72 -0.56
CA THR A 1146 -52.76 -42.98 -1.47
C THR A 1146 -52.33 -43.14 -2.92
#